data_AF-A0A838RA68-F1
#
_entry.id   AF-A0A838RA68-F1
#
_cell.length_a   1.000
_cell.length_b   1.000
_cell.length_c   1.000
_cell.angle_alpha   90.00
_cell.angle_beta   90.00
_cell.angle_gamma   90.00
#
_symmetry.space_group_name_H-M   'P 1'
#
loop_
_entity.id
_entity.type
_entity.pdbx_description
1 polymer ?
#
loop_
_entity_poly.entity_id
_entity_poly.type
_entity_poly.pdbx_seq_one_letter_code
_entity_poly.pdbx_strand_id
1 'polypeptide(L)'
;MVGAKSITDQCRSNGLVSAAVVVAALYVGRDILLPFAISILLSFLLAPLVERLESWKFGRIPSVLTIVSVAFIAFTALAMVLAHQVYDLAYNLPDYKENIVAKVQTFQGDGTGVLSRVTKSVDEMRAMLAARPDEHTAGYPPSSERDAEDVGVRDSSDGAKQLKIGYGGEDAAKPVLVEVVETLSANEIAQGILGPLLSPLASAAMVIVLLIFMLLKREDLRNRLIHLIGGGQLNLTTQALNDAAGRVSRYLLMQLIINSAYGLVICVGLVLIGLPNALLWGAFTALLRFVPYVGPWIAALMPIAISLAVFDGWLQPALVLTLFVVNELISNNVIEPWLYGSSTGISTIGILASAVFWTWIWGPLGLVMATPLTVCLTVVGRYVPQLAFLNTMLSDEDALPPQARFYQRLLAMDPEEATEVAEDFLATSSLAELYDTVLLPALSLAELDRHRGDLDDEKQRFVLQITREIVEDLGERVSVVASDNDEALDAQSPQAVSTSEKAPILCLPARDEADEIAGMMLVQLLTQRGVGARVVSTKSLSGEMIEQVAAESAAVVCVSALPPFAALHARYLCKRLRPRFPQLELIVGLWQTGGVTKKTADRLTATGIGKLITSLSDAAEELEHLSRKTTVGQSDHVPVSAA
;
A
#
# COMPACT_ATOMS: atom_id res chain seq x y z
N MET A 1 27.78 30.32 -8.51
CA MET A 1 26.73 29.35 -8.90
C MET A 1 27.24 28.01 -9.44
N VAL A 2 28.49 27.87 -9.91
CA VAL A 2 29.00 26.59 -10.45
C VAL A 2 29.34 25.54 -9.36
N GLY A 3 29.70 25.96 -8.14
CA GLY A 3 30.09 25.04 -7.07
C GLY A 3 28.94 24.27 -6.37
N ALA A 4 27.72 24.80 -6.36
CA ALA A 4 26.58 24.15 -5.69
C ALA A 4 26.09 22.93 -6.47
N LYS A 5 26.06 23.02 -7.81
CA LYS A 5 25.59 21.94 -8.69
C LYS A 5 26.47 20.69 -8.63
N SER A 6 27.79 20.88 -8.54
CA SER A 6 28.77 19.79 -8.41
C SER A 6 28.63 19.00 -7.11
N ILE A 7 28.27 19.65 -5.99
CA ILE A 7 28.11 18.97 -4.70
C ILE A 7 26.81 18.15 -4.68
N THR A 8 25.73 18.67 -5.28
CA THR A 8 24.45 17.95 -5.36
C THR A 8 24.54 16.73 -6.27
N ASP A 9 25.25 16.84 -7.41
CA ASP A 9 25.48 15.71 -8.32
C ASP A 9 26.41 14.64 -7.70
N GLN A 10 27.43 15.06 -6.94
CA GLN A 10 28.32 14.13 -6.20
C GLN A 10 27.54 13.34 -5.13
N CYS A 11 26.64 14.00 -4.39
CA CYS A 11 25.80 13.35 -3.38
C CYS A 11 24.80 12.35 -3.99
N ARG A 12 24.16 12.68 -5.13
CA ARG A 12 23.27 11.73 -5.83
C ARG A 12 24.03 10.54 -6.42
N SER A 13 25.21 10.77 -7.00
CA SER A 13 26.05 9.70 -7.54
C SER A 13 26.48 8.71 -6.47
N ASN A 14 26.92 9.20 -5.30
CA ASN A 14 27.32 8.34 -4.18
C ASN A 14 26.14 7.50 -3.63
N GLY A 15 24.93 8.05 -3.62
CA GLY A 15 23.72 7.32 -3.23
C GLY A 15 23.33 6.19 -4.19
N LEU A 16 23.48 6.41 -5.50
CA LEU A 16 23.22 5.36 -6.50
C LEU A 16 24.24 4.22 -6.41
N VAL A 17 25.52 4.56 -6.23
CA VAL A 17 26.58 3.56 -6.07
C VAL A 17 26.38 2.74 -4.79
N SER A 18 26.06 3.39 -3.67
CA SER A 18 25.80 2.65 -2.42
C SER A 18 24.59 1.74 -2.54
N ALA A 19 23.50 2.19 -3.16
CA ALA A 19 22.33 1.36 -3.42
C ALA A 19 22.66 0.14 -4.30
N ALA A 20 23.41 0.34 -5.39
CA ALA A 20 23.83 -0.75 -6.27
C ALA A 20 24.71 -1.79 -5.55
N VAL A 21 25.64 -1.33 -4.70
CA VAL A 21 26.48 -2.20 -3.87
C VAL A 21 25.64 -3.00 -2.87
N VAL A 22 24.65 -2.38 -2.23
CA VAL A 22 23.73 -3.08 -1.30
C VAL A 22 22.93 -4.14 -2.04
N VAL A 23 22.37 -3.83 -3.22
CA VAL A 23 21.61 -4.80 -4.02
C VAL A 23 22.50 -5.96 -4.47
N ALA A 24 23.72 -5.68 -4.93
CA ALA A 24 24.69 -6.71 -5.30
C ALA A 24 25.05 -7.61 -4.10
N ALA A 25 25.27 -7.03 -2.92
CA ALA A 25 25.53 -7.79 -1.70
C ALA A 25 24.34 -8.67 -1.28
N LEU A 26 23.11 -8.16 -1.40
CA LEU A 26 21.88 -8.93 -1.13
C LEU A 26 21.69 -10.10 -2.11
N TYR A 27 22.06 -9.91 -3.37
CA TYR A 27 21.98 -10.94 -4.41
C TYR A 27 23.04 -12.03 -4.21
N VAL A 28 24.30 -11.64 -4.00
CA VAL A 28 25.42 -12.58 -3.78
C VAL A 28 25.26 -13.33 -2.45
N GLY A 29 24.78 -12.65 -1.41
CA GLY A 29 24.60 -13.23 -0.08
C GLY A 29 23.35 -14.09 0.10
N ARG A 30 22.53 -14.30 -0.94
CA ARG A 30 21.20 -14.90 -0.83
C ARG A 30 21.18 -16.25 -0.09
N ASP A 31 22.17 -17.12 -0.30
CA ASP A 31 22.19 -18.46 0.30
C ASP A 31 22.34 -18.42 1.83
N ILE A 32 22.96 -17.35 2.35
CA ILE A 32 23.10 -17.10 3.78
C ILE A 32 21.94 -16.23 4.29
N LEU A 33 21.58 -15.19 3.55
CA LEU A 33 20.57 -14.20 3.95
C LEU A 33 19.16 -14.79 4.01
N LEU A 34 18.83 -15.74 3.13
CA LEU A 34 17.47 -16.28 3.02
C LEU A 34 17.07 -17.03 4.31
N PRO A 35 17.88 -17.95 4.87
CA PRO A 35 17.60 -18.53 6.19
C PRO A 35 17.39 -17.48 7.29
N PHE A 36 18.22 -16.43 7.35
CA PHE A 36 18.06 -15.35 8.32
C PHE A 36 16.75 -14.58 8.12
N ALA A 37 16.41 -14.23 6.88
CA ALA A 37 15.19 -13.51 6.56
C ALA A 37 13.95 -14.31 6.94
N ILE A 38 13.90 -15.61 6.60
CA ILE A 38 12.82 -16.52 7.00
C ILE A 38 12.73 -16.60 8.52
N SER A 39 13.85 -16.79 9.23
CA SER A 39 13.85 -16.89 10.69
C SER A 39 13.38 -15.60 11.38
N ILE A 40 13.73 -14.42 10.84
CA ILE A 40 13.24 -13.13 11.35
C ILE A 40 11.72 -13.02 11.14
N LEU A 41 11.24 -13.38 9.95
CA LEU A 41 9.84 -13.30 9.57
C LEU A 41 8.99 -14.29 10.39
N LEU A 42 9.44 -15.54 10.52
CA LEU A 42 8.84 -16.54 11.41
C LEU A 42 8.91 -16.11 12.88
N SER A 43 9.99 -15.46 13.31
CA SER A 43 10.10 -14.91 14.67
C SER A 43 9.02 -13.87 14.93
N PHE A 44 8.73 -12.98 13.96
CA PHE A 44 7.62 -12.03 14.09
C PHE A 44 6.24 -12.69 14.10
N LEU A 45 6.06 -13.80 13.36
CA LEU A 45 4.81 -14.57 13.38
C LEU A 45 4.61 -15.31 14.71
N LEU A 46 5.67 -15.89 15.28
CA LEU A 46 5.62 -16.68 16.52
C LEU A 46 5.72 -15.81 17.78
N ALA A 47 6.26 -14.60 17.69
CA ALA A 47 6.41 -13.67 18.81
C ALA A 47 5.13 -13.48 19.66
N PRO A 48 3.94 -13.18 19.10
CA PRO A 48 2.74 -13.01 19.91
C PRO A 48 2.34 -14.29 20.67
N LEU A 49 2.61 -15.47 20.11
CA LEU A 49 2.37 -16.76 20.77
C LEU A 49 3.35 -16.99 21.93
N VAL A 50 4.62 -16.65 21.72
CA VAL A 50 5.67 -16.73 22.76
C VAL A 50 5.37 -15.76 23.90
N GLU A 51 5.05 -14.50 23.61
CA GLU A 51 4.71 -13.48 24.61
C GLU A 51 3.46 -13.88 25.42
N ARG A 52 2.46 -14.46 24.75
CA ARG A 52 1.25 -14.95 25.43
C ARG A 52 1.55 -16.12 26.36
N LEU A 53 2.44 -17.04 25.96
CA LEU A 53 2.88 -18.14 26.82
C LEU A 53 3.76 -17.65 27.98
N GLU A 54 4.61 -16.65 27.74
CA GLU A 54 5.44 -16.00 28.76
C GLU A 54 4.59 -15.27 29.81
N SER A 55 3.47 -14.66 29.39
CA SER A 55 2.50 -14.04 30.30
C SER A 55 1.89 -15.02 31.32
N TRP A 56 1.93 -16.33 31.03
CA TRP A 56 1.48 -17.39 31.95
C TRP A 56 2.56 -17.85 32.94
N LYS A 57 3.58 -17.00 33.20
CA LYS A 57 4.72 -17.22 34.12
C LYS A 57 5.71 -18.30 33.69
N PHE A 58 5.63 -18.81 32.46
CA PHE A 58 6.71 -19.61 31.88
C PHE A 58 7.85 -18.68 31.48
N GLY A 59 9.08 -18.95 31.96
CA GLY A 59 10.25 -18.16 31.57
C GLY A 59 10.46 -18.15 30.05
N ARG A 60 11.19 -17.15 29.53
CA ARG A 60 11.38 -16.96 28.08
C ARG A 60 11.92 -18.19 27.35
N ILE A 61 12.93 -18.86 27.90
CA ILE A 61 13.56 -20.04 27.26
C ILE A 61 12.57 -21.19 27.08
N PRO A 62 11.89 -21.70 28.13
CA PRO A 62 10.92 -22.77 27.95
C PRO A 62 9.74 -22.35 27.08
N SER A 63 9.30 -21.09 27.11
CA SER A 63 8.24 -20.59 26.23
C SER A 63 8.64 -20.69 24.75
N VAL A 64 9.84 -20.21 24.39
CA VAL A 64 10.35 -20.29 23.01
C VAL A 64 10.49 -21.75 22.56
N LEU A 65 11.13 -22.60 23.36
CA LEU A 65 11.33 -24.01 23.02
C LEU A 65 9.99 -24.74 22.84
N THR A 66 9.01 -24.46 23.69
CA THR A 66 7.68 -25.07 23.61
C THR A 66 6.97 -24.64 22.32
N ILE A 67 6.91 -23.33 22.03
CA ILE A 67 6.23 -22.83 20.82
C ILE A 67 6.92 -23.34 19.55
N VAL A 68 8.24 -23.30 19.47
CA VAL A 68 8.98 -23.80 18.30
C VAL A 68 8.79 -25.32 18.14
N SER A 69 8.81 -26.09 19.23
CA SER A 69 8.57 -27.54 19.16
C SER A 69 7.15 -27.86 18.71
N VAL A 70 6.13 -27.16 19.22
CA VAL A 70 4.74 -27.32 18.80
C VAL A 70 4.56 -26.97 17.33
N ALA A 71 5.15 -25.86 16.87
CA ALA A 71 5.12 -25.47 15.47
C ALA A 71 5.80 -26.50 14.55
N PHE A 72 6.96 -27.02 14.97
CA PHE A 72 7.68 -28.07 14.24
C PHE A 72 6.87 -29.36 14.16
N ILE A 73 6.32 -29.83 15.28
CA ILE A 73 5.47 -31.03 15.32
C ILE A 73 4.24 -30.86 14.43
N ALA A 74 3.57 -29.71 14.49
CA ALA A 74 2.41 -29.42 13.64
C ALA A 74 2.78 -29.41 12.15
N PHE A 75 3.90 -28.79 11.79
CA PHE A 75 4.38 -28.76 10.40
C PHE A 75 4.76 -30.15 9.90
N THR A 76 5.50 -30.94 10.69
CA THR A 76 5.89 -32.32 10.32
C THR A 76 4.67 -33.23 10.22
N ALA A 77 3.71 -33.13 11.14
CA ALA A 77 2.46 -33.90 11.09
C ALA A 77 1.66 -33.57 9.83
N LEU A 78 1.50 -32.28 9.50
CA LEU A 78 0.84 -31.85 8.27
C LEU A 78 1.59 -32.37 7.03
N ALA A 79 2.91 -32.18 6.95
CA ALA A 79 3.72 -32.64 5.83
C ALA A 79 3.61 -34.16 5.60
N MET A 80 3.59 -34.95 6.68
CA MET A 80 3.41 -36.40 6.60
C MET A 80 2.03 -36.78 6.05
N VAL A 81 0.96 -36.11 6.52
CA VAL A 81 -0.41 -36.32 6.02
C VAL A 81 -0.53 -35.94 4.54
N LEU A 82 0.11 -34.86 4.11
CA LEU A 82 0.13 -34.45 2.70
C LEU A 82 0.94 -35.43 1.84
N ALA A 83 2.11 -35.89 2.32
CA ALA A 83 2.93 -36.86 1.61
C ALA A 83 2.16 -38.17 1.34
N HIS A 84 1.35 -38.62 2.32
CA HIS A 84 0.50 -39.79 2.13
C HIS A 84 -0.56 -39.55 1.04
N GLN A 85 -1.24 -38.41 1.04
CA GLN A 85 -2.24 -38.08 0.01
C GLN A 85 -1.64 -37.91 -1.38
N VAL A 86 -0.40 -37.40 -1.49
CA VAL A 86 0.34 -37.33 -2.76
C VAL A 86 0.68 -38.75 -3.25
N TYR A 87 1.11 -39.64 -2.34
CA TYR A 87 1.38 -41.03 -2.69
C TYR A 87 0.11 -41.74 -3.19
N ASP A 88 -1.03 -41.55 -2.52
CA ASP A 88 -2.31 -42.10 -2.94
C ASP A 88 -2.72 -41.56 -4.32
N LEU A 89 -2.50 -40.28 -4.60
CA LEU A 89 -2.76 -39.69 -5.91
C LEU A 89 -1.86 -40.27 -7.00
N ALA A 90 -0.57 -40.45 -6.72
CA ALA A 90 0.41 -41.00 -7.66
C ALA A 90 0.15 -42.48 -7.97
N TYR A 91 -0.34 -43.24 -6.99
CA TYR A 91 -0.66 -44.66 -7.16
C TYR A 91 -1.95 -44.87 -7.98
N ASN A 92 -2.98 -44.03 -7.77
CA ASN A 92 -4.27 -44.12 -8.48
C ASN A 92 -4.27 -43.42 -9.85
N LEU A 93 -3.13 -42.89 -10.29
CA LEU A 93 -2.95 -42.14 -11.54
C LEU A 93 -3.27 -42.95 -12.82
N PRO A 94 -3.01 -44.27 -12.90
CA PRO A 94 -3.42 -45.09 -14.04
C PRO A 94 -4.94 -45.08 -14.27
N ASP A 95 -5.74 -45.15 -13.20
CA ASP A 95 -7.20 -45.17 -13.28
C ASP A 95 -7.75 -43.83 -13.78
N TYR A 96 -7.13 -42.71 -13.39
CA TYR A 96 -7.52 -41.37 -13.86
C TYR A 96 -7.21 -41.13 -15.34
N LYS A 97 -6.21 -41.82 -15.90
CA LYS A 97 -5.82 -41.68 -17.31
C LYS A 97 -6.92 -42.17 -18.26
N GLU A 98 -7.61 -43.25 -17.91
CA GLU A 98 -8.68 -43.82 -18.74
C GLU A 98 -9.86 -42.85 -18.89
N ASN A 99 -10.26 -42.21 -17.79
CA ASN A 99 -11.34 -41.20 -17.79
C ASN A 99 -10.99 -39.93 -18.59
N ILE A 100 -9.73 -39.47 -18.52
CA ILE A 100 -9.27 -38.32 -19.31
C ILE A 100 -9.33 -38.64 -20.80
N VAL A 101 -8.86 -39.82 -21.21
CA VAL A 101 -8.91 -40.26 -22.60
C VAL A 101 -10.36 -40.39 -23.09
N ALA A 102 -11.26 -40.95 -22.26
CA ALA A 102 -12.68 -41.03 -22.57
C ALA A 102 -13.34 -39.65 -22.78
N LYS A 103 -12.99 -38.64 -21.97
CA LYS A 103 -13.49 -37.25 -22.10
C LYS A 103 -12.95 -36.50 -23.33
N VAL A 104 -11.70 -36.74 -23.71
CA VAL A 104 -11.13 -36.19 -24.95
C VAL A 104 -11.81 -36.82 -26.18
N GLN A 105 -12.14 -38.12 -26.08
CA GLN A 105 -12.83 -38.84 -27.15
C GLN A 105 -14.31 -38.46 -27.27
N THR A 106 -15.03 -38.14 -26.19
CA THR A 106 -16.41 -37.61 -26.30
C THR A 106 -16.44 -36.22 -26.92
N PHE A 107 -15.43 -35.37 -26.65
CA PHE A 107 -15.27 -34.09 -27.35
C PHE A 107 -14.92 -34.22 -28.84
N GLN A 108 -14.34 -35.34 -29.26
CA GLN A 108 -14.07 -35.66 -30.67
C GLN A 108 -15.20 -36.48 -31.32
N GLY A 109 -16.00 -37.19 -30.53
CA GLY A 109 -17.01 -38.17 -30.97
C GLY A 109 -18.41 -37.56 -31.14
N ASP A 110 -18.74 -36.49 -30.44
CA ASP A 110 -20.03 -35.80 -30.63
C ASP A 110 -19.87 -34.69 -31.69
N GLY A 111 -20.27 -35.03 -32.93
CA GLY A 111 -20.15 -34.24 -34.15
C GLY A 111 -20.95 -32.92 -34.20
N THR A 112 -20.79 -32.04 -33.21
CA THR A 112 -21.38 -30.69 -33.20
C THR A 112 -20.38 -29.56 -32.95
N GLY A 113 -19.09 -29.85 -32.82
CA GLY A 113 -18.04 -28.84 -32.68
C GLY A 113 -17.67 -28.17 -34.01
N VAL A 114 -17.63 -26.82 -34.02
CA VAL A 114 -17.14 -25.93 -35.10
C VAL A 114 -15.85 -26.43 -35.76
N LEU A 115 -14.99 -27.12 -35.00
CA LEU A 115 -13.73 -27.70 -35.46
C LEU A 115 -13.90 -28.74 -36.58
N SER A 116 -14.96 -29.56 -36.52
CA SER A 116 -15.26 -30.57 -37.56
C SER A 116 -15.74 -29.95 -38.88
N ARG A 117 -16.40 -28.78 -38.82
CA ARG A 117 -16.77 -27.99 -40.01
C ARG A 117 -15.55 -27.35 -40.64
N VAL A 118 -14.60 -26.89 -39.83
CA VAL A 118 -13.34 -26.32 -40.32
C VAL A 118 -12.49 -27.40 -41.00
N THR A 119 -12.33 -28.58 -40.41
CA THR A 119 -11.58 -29.67 -41.04
C THR A 119 -12.25 -30.15 -42.33
N LYS A 120 -13.58 -30.35 -42.35
CA LYS A 120 -14.31 -30.65 -43.59
C LYS A 120 -14.15 -29.57 -44.65
N SER A 121 -14.21 -28.29 -44.28
CA SER A 121 -14.05 -27.19 -45.25
C SER A 121 -12.63 -27.11 -45.83
N VAL A 122 -11.61 -27.52 -45.07
CA VAL A 122 -10.21 -27.60 -45.55
C VAL A 122 -10.01 -28.80 -46.47
N ASP A 123 -10.63 -29.94 -46.16
CA ASP A 123 -10.57 -31.13 -47.01
C ASP A 123 -11.37 -30.95 -48.31
N GLU A 124 -12.52 -30.27 -48.25
CA GLU A 124 -13.28 -29.86 -49.44
C GLU A 124 -12.49 -28.86 -50.29
N MET A 125 -11.77 -27.91 -49.68
CA MET A 125 -10.85 -27.00 -50.38
C MET A 125 -9.70 -27.75 -51.06
N ARG A 126 -9.14 -28.78 -50.40
CA ARG A 126 -8.08 -29.64 -50.95
C ARG A 126 -8.59 -30.51 -52.10
N ALA A 127 -9.81 -31.03 -51.99
CA ALA A 127 -10.44 -31.80 -53.07
C ALA A 127 -10.75 -30.91 -54.29
N MET A 128 -11.13 -29.65 -54.07
CA MET A 128 -11.30 -28.66 -55.14
C MET A 128 -9.96 -28.24 -55.78
N LEU A 129 -8.87 -28.20 -55.02
CA LEU A 129 -7.52 -27.95 -55.54
C LEU A 129 -6.92 -29.15 -56.29
N ALA A 130 -7.33 -30.37 -55.95
CA ALA A 130 -6.87 -31.61 -56.60
C ALA A 130 -7.63 -31.93 -57.90
N ALA A 131 -8.75 -31.27 -58.17
CA ALA A 131 -9.54 -31.45 -59.39
C ALA A 131 -9.12 -30.46 -60.50
N ARG A 132 -7.95 -30.70 -61.10
CA ARG A 132 -7.58 -30.14 -62.41
C ARG A 132 -6.94 -31.27 -63.25
N PRO A 133 -7.52 -31.65 -64.40
CA PRO A 133 -6.98 -32.73 -65.21
C PRO A 133 -5.91 -32.23 -66.19
N ASP A 134 -5.13 -33.20 -66.70
CA ASP A 134 -4.19 -33.16 -67.84
C ASP A 134 -2.75 -32.71 -67.51
N GLU A 135 -1.64 -33.33 -67.94
CA GLU A 135 -1.33 -34.39 -68.92
C GLU A 135 0.17 -34.80 -68.73
N HIS A 136 0.51 -36.07 -69.01
CA HIS A 136 1.79 -36.62 -69.51
C HIS A 136 3.12 -36.39 -68.73
N THR A 137 3.82 -37.47 -68.32
CA THR A 137 4.95 -38.14 -69.04
C THR A 137 5.91 -38.88 -68.09
N ALA A 138 6.14 -40.18 -68.37
CA ALA A 138 7.34 -41.02 -68.20
C ALA A 138 8.21 -41.05 -66.91
N GLY A 139 8.52 -42.30 -66.47
CA GLY A 139 9.88 -42.69 -66.06
C GLY A 139 10.09 -43.16 -64.60
N TYR A 140 10.18 -44.48 -64.39
CA TYR A 140 10.94 -45.13 -63.28
C TYR A 140 12.46 -45.09 -63.58
N PRO A 141 13.41 -45.50 -62.68
CA PRO A 141 13.46 -45.64 -61.20
C PRO A 141 14.67 -44.86 -60.57
N PRO A 142 14.92 -44.94 -59.23
CA PRO A 142 16.03 -44.24 -58.60
C PRO A 142 17.40 -44.93 -58.80
N SER A 143 18.42 -44.08 -58.79
CA SER A 143 19.83 -44.34 -59.03
C SER A 143 20.56 -45.14 -57.95
N SER A 144 21.57 -45.82 -58.46
CA SER A 144 22.76 -46.48 -57.90
C SER A 144 23.49 -45.68 -56.78
N GLU A 145 24.49 -46.19 -56.04
CA GLU A 145 25.63 -46.98 -56.50
C GLU A 145 26.61 -47.35 -55.36
N ARG A 146 27.41 -48.39 -55.66
CA ARG A 146 28.72 -48.82 -55.12
C ARG A 146 28.76 -50.05 -54.21
N ASP A 147 29.63 -51.05 -54.40
CA ASP A 147 30.35 -51.67 -55.54
C ASP A 147 30.90 -53.00 -54.95
N ALA A 148 30.61 -54.17 -55.57
CA ALA A 148 31.57 -55.08 -56.26
C ALA A 148 32.61 -55.76 -55.31
N GLU A 149 32.80 -57.09 -55.26
CA GLU A 149 33.13 -58.11 -56.28
C GLU A 149 32.83 -59.52 -55.69
N ASP A 150 32.16 -60.44 -56.43
CA ASP A 150 32.73 -61.58 -57.21
C ASP A 150 32.97 -62.84 -56.31
N VAL A 151 32.65 -64.11 -56.60
CA VAL A 151 32.50 -64.94 -57.81
C VAL A 151 31.55 -66.12 -57.46
N GLY A 152 30.92 -66.73 -58.49
CA GLY A 152 29.95 -67.85 -58.46
C GLY A 152 30.35 -69.15 -57.73
N VAL A 153 29.51 -70.17 -57.67
CA VAL A 153 29.03 -70.98 -58.80
C VAL A 153 27.92 -71.92 -58.29
N ARG A 154 26.87 -72.13 -59.11
CA ARG A 154 25.92 -73.25 -59.00
C ARG A 154 26.64 -74.55 -59.36
N ASP A 155 26.43 -75.65 -58.64
CA ASP A 155 25.50 -76.69 -59.09
C ASP A 155 25.46 -77.93 -58.17
N SER A 156 24.30 -78.61 -58.21
CA SER A 156 24.14 -80.08 -58.10
C SER A 156 24.66 -80.80 -56.85
N SER A 157 23.83 -81.39 -56.00
CA SER A 157 23.18 -82.70 -56.21
C SER A 157 22.53 -83.07 -54.86
N ASP A 158 21.24 -83.36 -54.77
CA ASP A 158 20.59 -84.65 -55.05
C ASP A 158 21.20 -85.83 -54.24
N GLY A 159 20.41 -86.42 -53.34
CA GLY A 159 20.65 -87.78 -52.84
C GLY A 159 20.63 -88.03 -51.33
N ALA A 160 19.51 -88.62 -50.89
CA ALA A 160 19.42 -89.70 -49.88
C ALA A 160 19.43 -89.37 -48.37
N LYS A 161 18.21 -89.40 -47.82
CA LYS A 161 17.74 -90.19 -46.66
C LYS A 161 18.74 -90.43 -45.50
N GLN A 162 18.35 -89.95 -44.32
CA GLN A 162 18.28 -90.85 -43.16
C GLN A 162 17.20 -90.46 -42.14
N LEU A 163 16.25 -91.37 -41.98
CA LEU A 163 15.33 -91.49 -40.86
C LEU A 163 16.13 -91.92 -39.62
N LYS A 164 15.98 -91.24 -38.48
CA LYS A 164 16.12 -91.84 -37.15
C LYS A 164 15.14 -91.20 -36.18
N ILE A 165 14.35 -92.07 -35.57
CA ILE A 165 13.26 -91.81 -34.62
C ILE A 165 13.79 -92.04 -33.19
N GLY A 166 13.36 -91.19 -32.26
CA GLY A 166 13.28 -91.44 -30.81
C GLY A 166 14.40 -90.81 -29.97
N TYR A 167 14.15 -90.14 -28.83
CA TYR A 167 12.96 -89.91 -28.02
C TYR A 167 13.19 -88.67 -27.12
N GLY A 168 12.10 -87.95 -26.79
CA GLY A 168 11.89 -87.41 -25.44
C GLY A 168 12.28 -85.95 -25.18
N GLY A 169 11.25 -85.11 -25.04
CA GLY A 169 11.17 -84.01 -24.06
C GLY A 169 12.15 -82.85 -24.18
N GLU A 170 11.66 -81.70 -24.64
CA GLU A 170 11.54 -80.50 -23.80
C GLU A 170 10.96 -79.35 -24.65
N ASP A 171 9.97 -78.68 -24.08
CA ASP A 171 9.27 -77.55 -24.64
C ASP A 171 10.25 -76.50 -25.16
N ALA A 172 10.10 -76.11 -26.43
CA ALA A 172 10.80 -74.96 -26.99
C ALA A 172 10.30 -73.69 -26.28
N ALA A 173 10.94 -73.38 -25.15
CA ALA A 173 10.72 -72.18 -24.38
C ALA A 173 11.00 -70.96 -25.28
N LYS A 174 9.98 -70.13 -25.46
CA LYS A 174 10.14 -68.78 -26.01
C LYS A 174 11.22 -68.06 -25.21
N PRO A 175 12.17 -67.34 -25.84
CA PRO A 175 13.17 -66.58 -25.10
C PRO A 175 12.44 -65.56 -24.21
N VAL A 176 12.52 -65.77 -22.90
CA VAL A 176 12.06 -64.80 -21.90
C VAL A 176 13.03 -63.64 -21.96
N LEU A 177 12.52 -62.43 -22.16
CA LEU A 177 13.30 -61.22 -22.02
C LEU A 177 13.75 -61.14 -20.56
N VAL A 178 15.03 -61.43 -20.31
CA VAL A 178 15.63 -61.23 -18.99
C VAL A 178 15.96 -59.75 -18.89
N GLU A 179 15.05 -58.98 -18.31
CA GLU A 179 15.39 -57.66 -17.78
C GLU A 179 16.37 -57.90 -16.62
N VAL A 180 17.63 -57.51 -16.83
CA VAL A 180 18.61 -57.48 -15.76
C VAL A 180 18.09 -56.45 -14.76
N VAL A 181 17.46 -56.93 -13.70
CA VAL A 181 17.23 -56.10 -12.50
C VAL A 181 18.63 -55.82 -11.97
N GLU A 182 19.21 -54.69 -12.38
CA GLU A 182 20.33 -54.09 -11.67
C GLU A 182 19.86 -53.97 -10.21
N THR A 183 20.38 -54.83 -9.35
CA THR A 183 20.15 -54.70 -7.91
C THR A 183 20.87 -53.43 -7.52
N LEU A 184 20.15 -52.30 -7.57
CA LEU A 184 20.58 -51.01 -7.07
C LEU A 184 21.31 -51.27 -5.75
N SER A 185 22.62 -50.99 -5.71
CA SER A 185 23.38 -51.23 -4.49
C SER A 185 22.75 -50.38 -3.38
N ALA A 186 22.74 -50.89 -2.13
CA ALA A 186 22.16 -50.15 -1.01
C ALA A 186 22.77 -48.73 -0.86
N ASN A 187 23.99 -48.54 -1.37
CA ASN A 187 24.66 -47.24 -1.43
C ASN A 187 24.12 -46.32 -2.53
N GLU A 188 23.73 -46.83 -3.70
CA GLU A 188 23.12 -46.05 -4.78
C GLU A 188 21.68 -45.64 -4.45
N ILE A 189 20.91 -46.51 -3.78
CA ILE A 189 19.57 -46.15 -3.26
C ILE A 189 19.70 -45.10 -2.14
N ALA A 190 20.68 -45.29 -1.24
CA ALA A 190 20.96 -44.31 -0.20
C ALA A 190 21.37 -42.97 -0.81
N GLN A 191 22.24 -42.92 -1.80
CA GLN A 191 22.64 -41.64 -2.44
C GLN A 191 21.53 -41.02 -3.29
N GLY A 192 20.70 -41.83 -3.97
CA GLY A 192 19.59 -41.38 -4.79
C GLY A 192 18.43 -40.76 -3.99
N ILE A 193 18.17 -41.24 -2.77
CA ILE A 193 17.10 -40.75 -1.89
C ILE A 193 17.62 -39.74 -0.86
N LEU A 194 18.78 -40.00 -0.25
CA LEU A 194 19.33 -39.15 0.82
C LEU A 194 19.92 -37.85 0.28
N GLY A 195 20.49 -37.85 -0.94
CA GLY A 195 21.09 -36.68 -1.57
C GLY A 195 20.10 -35.51 -1.72
N PRO A 196 18.96 -35.70 -2.42
CA PRO A 196 17.97 -34.64 -2.62
C PRO A 196 17.28 -34.15 -1.33
N LEU A 197 17.20 -34.99 -0.31
CA LEU A 197 16.56 -34.64 0.97
C LEU A 197 17.51 -33.92 1.94
N LEU A 198 18.83 -34.13 1.83
CA LEU A 198 19.80 -33.56 2.76
C LEU A 198 19.87 -32.03 2.69
N SER A 199 19.83 -31.47 1.48
CA SER A 199 19.89 -30.01 1.27
C SER A 199 18.73 -29.26 1.94
N PRO A 200 17.44 -29.56 1.65
CA PRO A 200 16.32 -28.86 2.30
C PRO A 200 16.27 -29.13 3.81
N LEU A 201 16.70 -30.31 4.27
CA LEU A 201 16.76 -30.61 5.70
C LEU A 201 17.82 -29.77 6.41
N ALA A 202 19.00 -29.59 5.81
CA ALA A 202 20.05 -28.73 6.34
C ALA A 202 19.59 -27.26 6.39
N SER A 203 18.93 -26.77 5.33
CA SER A 203 18.35 -25.42 5.31
C SER A 203 17.26 -25.25 6.37
N ALA A 204 16.36 -26.22 6.53
CA ALA A 204 15.32 -26.18 7.56
C ALA A 204 15.92 -26.20 8.97
N ALA A 205 16.92 -27.05 9.23
CA ALA A 205 17.63 -27.09 10.50
C ALA A 205 18.30 -25.73 10.81
N MET A 206 18.95 -25.12 9.81
CA MET A 206 19.54 -23.78 9.94
C MET A 206 18.48 -22.73 10.29
N VAL A 207 17.35 -22.71 9.59
CA VAL A 207 16.23 -21.80 9.86
C VAL A 207 15.70 -22.00 11.29
N ILE A 208 15.53 -23.24 11.75
CA ILE A 208 15.05 -23.54 13.11
C ILE A 208 16.04 -23.04 14.16
N VAL A 209 17.33 -23.30 13.99
CA VAL A 209 18.37 -22.80 14.91
C VAL A 209 18.35 -21.27 14.96
N LEU A 210 18.37 -20.61 13.80
CA LEU A 210 18.32 -19.15 13.70
C LEU A 210 17.02 -18.57 14.28
N LEU A 211 15.89 -19.25 14.09
CA LEU A 211 14.59 -18.86 14.64
C LEU A 211 14.60 -18.91 16.17
N ILE A 212 15.12 -19.99 16.76
CA ILE A 212 15.26 -20.11 18.22
C ILE A 212 16.14 -18.97 18.75
N PHE A 213 17.29 -18.71 18.13
CA PHE A 213 18.17 -17.60 18.52
C PHE A 213 17.47 -16.24 18.37
N MET A 214 16.78 -15.99 17.25
CA MET A 214 16.04 -14.75 17.00
C MET A 214 14.94 -14.51 18.05
N LEU A 215 14.23 -15.56 18.49
CA LEU A 215 13.19 -15.45 19.52
C LEU A 215 13.80 -15.25 20.92
N LEU A 216 14.83 -16.03 21.27
CA LEU A 216 15.52 -15.94 22.57
C LEU A 216 16.22 -14.60 22.77
N LYS A 217 16.83 -14.05 21.72
CA LYS A 217 17.64 -12.84 21.76
C LYS A 217 16.99 -11.62 21.12
N ARG A 218 15.68 -11.68 20.85
CA ARG A 218 14.93 -10.59 20.18
C ARG A 218 15.20 -9.20 20.76
N GLU A 219 15.23 -9.06 22.08
CA GLU A 219 15.46 -7.76 22.74
C GLU A 219 16.90 -7.30 22.61
N ASP A 220 17.87 -8.20 22.81
CA ASP A 220 19.29 -7.92 22.64
C ASP A 220 19.60 -7.52 21.19
N LEU A 221 19.02 -8.24 20.21
CA LEU A 221 19.18 -7.96 18.79
C LEU A 221 18.55 -6.62 18.40
N ARG A 222 17.35 -6.33 18.91
CA ARG A 222 16.71 -5.01 18.74
C ARG A 222 17.59 -3.91 19.31
N ASN A 223 18.09 -4.06 20.53
CA ASN A 223 18.91 -3.04 21.20
C ASN A 223 20.24 -2.81 20.46
N ARG A 224 20.89 -3.88 19.96
CA ARG A 224 22.10 -3.78 19.13
C ARG A 224 21.83 -3.07 17.81
N LEU A 225 20.70 -3.36 17.17
CA LEU A 225 20.29 -2.70 15.93
C LEU A 225 20.01 -1.21 16.14
N ILE A 226 19.32 -0.86 17.23
CA ILE A 226 19.10 0.54 17.66
C ILE A 226 20.45 1.24 17.88
N HIS A 227 21.42 0.57 18.50
CA HIS A 227 22.74 1.15 18.73
C HIS A 227 23.54 1.36 17.43
N LEU A 228 23.42 0.44 16.46
CA LEU A 228 24.12 0.53 15.18
C LEU A 228 23.56 1.65 14.28
N ILE A 229 22.24 1.85 14.29
CA ILE A 229 21.53 2.78 13.39
C ILE A 229 21.27 4.15 14.05
N GLY A 230 21.03 4.16 15.37
CA GLY A 230 20.51 5.32 16.10
C GLY A 230 21.57 6.32 16.53
N GLY A 231 22.30 6.92 15.58
CA GLY A 231 23.32 7.95 15.78
C GLY A 231 22.83 9.24 16.47
N GLY A 232 22.43 9.14 17.75
CA GLY A 232 21.98 10.23 18.61
C GLY A 232 20.46 10.32 18.86
N GLN A 233 19.61 9.54 18.18
CA GLN A 233 18.14 9.66 18.24
C GLN A 233 17.45 8.34 18.64
N LEU A 234 17.81 7.81 19.81
CA LEU A 234 17.36 6.49 20.31
C LEU A 234 15.84 6.34 20.35
N ASN A 235 15.09 7.39 20.72
CA ASN A 235 13.63 7.35 20.80
C ASN A 235 12.97 7.14 19.42
N LEU A 236 13.45 7.86 18.39
CA LEU A 236 12.93 7.75 17.02
C LEU A 236 13.26 6.39 16.40
N THR A 237 14.50 5.91 16.54
CA THR A 237 14.90 4.60 16.00
C THR A 237 14.18 3.44 16.71
N THR A 238 13.95 3.55 18.03
CA THR A 238 13.21 2.53 18.78
C THR A 238 11.75 2.50 18.38
N GLN A 239 11.11 3.67 18.20
CA GLN A 239 9.72 3.77 17.76
C GLN A 239 9.56 3.21 16.35
N ALA A 240 10.48 3.52 15.43
CA ALA A 240 10.51 2.98 14.07
C ALA A 240 10.55 1.45 14.03
N LEU A 241 11.46 0.84 14.80
CA LEU A 241 11.64 -0.61 14.82
C LEU A 241 10.48 -1.33 15.48
N ASN A 242 9.91 -0.77 16.55
CA ASN A 242 8.73 -1.35 17.20
C ASN A 242 7.49 -1.25 16.30
N ASP A 243 7.27 -0.13 15.63
CA ASP A 243 6.16 0.04 14.69
C ASP A 243 6.31 -0.91 13.49
N ALA A 244 7.52 -1.02 12.93
CA ALA A 244 7.81 -1.96 11.84
C ALA A 244 7.54 -3.41 12.26
N ALA A 245 8.07 -3.83 13.42
CA ALA A 245 7.88 -5.19 13.92
C ALA A 245 6.40 -5.49 14.22
N GLY A 246 5.66 -4.52 14.78
CA GLY A 246 4.24 -4.66 15.08
C GLY A 246 3.39 -4.81 13.81
N ARG A 247 3.63 -3.97 12.80
CA ARG A 247 2.94 -4.04 11.50
C ARG A 247 3.21 -5.35 10.77
N VAL A 248 4.48 -5.76 10.69
CA VAL A 248 4.87 -7.02 10.04
C VAL A 248 4.26 -8.22 10.77
N SER A 249 4.35 -8.26 12.11
CA SER A 249 3.76 -9.35 12.91
C SER A 249 2.24 -9.46 12.71
N ARG A 250 1.51 -8.34 12.81
CA ARG A 250 0.06 -8.30 12.58
C ARG A 250 -0.30 -8.76 11.16
N TYR A 251 0.42 -8.28 10.15
CA TYR A 251 0.21 -8.68 8.76
C TYR A 251 0.41 -10.19 8.57
N LEU A 252 1.53 -10.75 9.04
CA LEU A 252 1.84 -12.17 8.89
C LEU A 252 0.84 -13.07 9.63
N LEU A 253 0.44 -12.68 10.84
CA LEU A 253 -0.58 -13.38 11.60
C LEU A 253 -1.91 -13.36 10.86
N MET A 254 -2.28 -12.20 10.31
CA MET A 254 -3.53 -12.08 9.56
C MET A 254 -3.49 -12.89 8.27
N GLN A 255 -2.36 -12.88 7.56
CA GLN A 255 -2.15 -13.71 6.37
C GLN A 255 -2.30 -15.20 6.69
N LEU A 256 -1.71 -15.67 7.79
CA LEU A 256 -1.84 -17.05 8.22
C LEU A 256 -3.31 -17.40 8.51
N ILE A 257 -4.02 -16.55 9.25
CA ILE A 257 -5.43 -16.78 9.61
C ILE A 257 -6.30 -16.83 8.36
N ILE A 258 -6.20 -15.85 7.45
CA ILE A 258 -7.00 -15.82 6.21
C ILE A 258 -6.68 -17.04 5.35
N ASN A 259 -5.39 -17.32 5.12
CA ASN A 259 -4.99 -18.40 4.22
C ASN A 259 -5.41 -19.76 4.76
N SER A 260 -5.28 -19.99 6.08
CA SER A 260 -5.78 -21.21 6.73
C SER A 260 -7.30 -21.30 6.68
N ALA A 261 -8.03 -20.21 6.92
CA ALA A 261 -9.50 -20.20 6.83
C ALA A 261 -9.97 -20.49 5.39
N TYR A 262 -9.34 -19.86 4.39
CA TYR A 262 -9.61 -20.10 2.97
C TYR A 262 -9.37 -21.56 2.62
N GLY A 263 -8.20 -22.11 2.97
CA GLY A 263 -7.88 -23.52 2.73
C GLY A 263 -8.84 -24.48 3.44
N LEU A 264 -9.31 -24.14 4.63
CA LEU A 264 -10.33 -24.91 5.35
C LEU A 264 -11.68 -24.90 4.61
N VAL A 265 -12.13 -23.74 4.12
CA VAL A 265 -13.35 -23.62 3.32
C VAL A 265 -13.25 -24.46 2.05
N ILE A 266 -12.11 -24.40 1.35
CA ILE A 266 -11.86 -25.23 0.16
C ILE A 266 -11.85 -26.72 0.53
N CYS A 267 -11.16 -27.11 1.61
CA CYS A 267 -11.16 -28.50 2.09
C CYS A 267 -12.59 -29.00 2.32
N VAL A 268 -13.39 -28.28 3.10
CA VAL A 268 -14.78 -28.65 3.40
C VAL A 268 -15.62 -28.69 2.12
N GLY A 269 -15.50 -27.70 1.25
CA GLY A 269 -16.23 -27.66 -0.02
C GLY A 269 -15.89 -28.83 -0.93
N LEU A 270 -14.61 -29.21 -1.03
CA LEU A 270 -14.17 -30.36 -1.82
C LEU A 270 -14.64 -31.70 -1.23
N VAL A 271 -14.67 -31.83 0.11
CA VAL A 271 -15.27 -32.98 0.79
C VAL A 271 -16.77 -33.09 0.44
N LEU A 272 -17.51 -31.98 0.45
CA LEU A 272 -18.93 -31.96 0.12
C LEU A 272 -19.21 -32.32 -1.35
N ILE A 273 -18.31 -31.94 -2.27
CA ILE A 273 -18.38 -32.33 -3.68
C ILE A 273 -17.97 -33.80 -3.89
N GLY A 274 -17.24 -34.38 -2.94
CA GLY A 274 -16.75 -35.76 -2.98
C GLY A 274 -15.40 -35.91 -3.70
N LEU A 275 -14.63 -34.85 -3.86
CA LEU A 275 -13.32 -34.91 -4.52
C LEU A 275 -12.29 -35.61 -3.59
N PRO A 276 -11.52 -36.60 -4.07
CA PRO A 276 -10.51 -37.27 -3.26
C PRO A 276 -9.39 -36.31 -2.86
N ASN A 277 -8.73 -36.62 -1.73
CA ASN A 277 -7.62 -35.83 -1.20
C ASN A 277 -7.99 -34.35 -0.96
N ALA A 278 -9.22 -34.06 -0.54
CA ALA A 278 -9.69 -32.70 -0.27
C ALA A 278 -8.80 -31.95 0.74
N LEU A 279 -8.27 -32.65 1.75
CA LEU A 279 -7.35 -32.07 2.73
C LEU A 279 -6.02 -31.63 2.09
N LEU A 280 -5.48 -32.41 1.16
CA LEU A 280 -4.30 -32.06 0.36
C LEU A 280 -4.54 -30.74 -0.36
N TRP A 281 -5.65 -30.63 -1.10
CA TRP A 281 -5.98 -29.44 -1.87
C TRP A 281 -6.26 -28.22 -1.01
N GLY A 282 -6.96 -28.38 0.12
CA GLY A 282 -7.17 -27.28 1.07
C GLY A 282 -5.87 -26.78 1.69
N ALA A 283 -4.98 -27.69 2.10
CA ALA A 283 -3.67 -27.33 2.65
C ALA A 283 -2.74 -26.71 1.60
N PHE A 284 -2.68 -27.27 0.38
CA PHE A 284 -1.95 -26.68 -0.73
C PHE A 284 -2.49 -25.29 -1.08
N THR A 285 -3.80 -25.09 -1.04
CA THR A 285 -4.41 -23.78 -1.24
C THR A 285 -3.97 -22.80 -0.17
N ALA A 286 -4.05 -23.17 1.11
CA ALA A 286 -3.57 -22.32 2.21
C ALA A 286 -2.08 -21.95 2.06
N LEU A 287 -1.25 -22.91 1.61
CA LEU A 287 0.19 -22.70 1.42
C LEU A 287 0.49 -21.81 0.20
N LEU A 288 -0.11 -22.11 -0.95
CA LEU A 288 0.14 -21.39 -2.20
C LEU A 288 -0.39 -19.96 -2.15
N ARG A 289 -1.43 -19.67 -1.35
CA ARG A 289 -1.96 -18.31 -1.16
C ARG A 289 -1.01 -17.38 -0.40
N PHE A 290 0.15 -17.85 0.07
CA PHE A 290 1.24 -16.96 0.47
C PHE A 290 1.93 -16.29 -0.72
N VAL A 291 1.77 -16.83 -1.94
CA VAL A 291 2.26 -16.25 -3.20
C VAL A 291 1.19 -15.31 -3.77
N PRO A 292 1.42 -13.99 -3.78
CA PRO A 292 0.42 -13.02 -4.27
C PRO A 292 0.10 -13.23 -5.74
N TYR A 293 -1.17 -13.03 -6.12
CA TYR A 293 -1.75 -13.12 -7.48
C TYR A 293 -1.67 -14.49 -8.16
N VAL A 294 -0.57 -15.22 -8.02
CA VAL A 294 -0.29 -16.48 -8.71
C VAL A 294 -0.79 -17.67 -7.90
N GLY A 295 -0.68 -17.59 -6.57
CA GLY A 295 -1.04 -18.66 -5.63
C GLY A 295 -2.44 -19.25 -5.81
N PRO A 296 -3.51 -18.42 -5.81
CA PRO A 296 -4.88 -18.90 -5.98
C PRO A 296 -5.10 -19.67 -7.28
N TRP A 297 -4.54 -19.22 -8.40
CA TRP A 297 -4.72 -19.88 -9.70
C TRP A 297 -4.00 -21.23 -9.76
N ILE A 298 -2.76 -21.31 -9.27
CA ILE A 298 -2.03 -22.57 -9.20
C ILE A 298 -2.77 -23.55 -8.26
N ALA A 299 -3.27 -23.05 -7.13
CA ALA A 299 -4.01 -23.85 -6.17
C ALA A 299 -5.33 -24.40 -6.72
N ALA A 300 -6.03 -23.62 -7.55
CA ALA A 300 -7.30 -24.03 -8.17
C ALA A 300 -7.10 -24.98 -9.36
N LEU A 301 -6.01 -24.82 -10.13
CA LEU A 301 -5.77 -25.56 -11.36
C LEU A 301 -5.77 -27.08 -11.14
N MET A 302 -5.03 -27.55 -10.13
CA MET A 302 -4.87 -28.99 -9.88
C MET A 302 -6.17 -29.69 -9.42
N PRO A 303 -6.92 -29.18 -8.42
CA PRO A 303 -8.23 -29.73 -8.06
C PRO A 303 -9.22 -29.74 -9.22
N ILE A 304 -9.25 -28.69 -10.05
CA ILE A 304 -10.14 -28.63 -11.22
C ILE A 304 -9.73 -29.71 -12.23
N ALA A 305 -8.44 -29.84 -12.54
CA ALA A 305 -7.94 -30.86 -13.46
C ALA A 305 -8.26 -32.29 -12.96
N ILE A 306 -8.06 -32.55 -11.67
CA ILE A 306 -8.36 -33.86 -11.09
C ILE A 306 -9.86 -34.12 -11.02
N SER A 307 -10.69 -33.11 -10.73
CA SER A 307 -12.14 -33.28 -10.78
C SER A 307 -12.64 -33.70 -12.17
N LEU A 308 -12.01 -33.19 -13.23
CA LEU A 308 -12.33 -33.59 -14.60
C LEU A 308 -11.95 -35.05 -14.89
N ALA A 309 -10.92 -35.56 -14.22
CA ALA A 309 -10.44 -36.93 -14.38
C ALA A 309 -11.18 -37.94 -13.49
N VAL A 310 -11.60 -37.53 -12.30
CA VAL A 310 -12.23 -38.42 -11.30
C VAL A 310 -13.72 -38.61 -11.57
N PHE A 311 -14.43 -37.54 -11.94
CA PHE A 311 -15.88 -37.61 -12.12
C PHE A 311 -16.25 -37.77 -13.59
N ASP A 312 -17.27 -38.56 -13.89
CA ASP A 312 -17.76 -38.74 -15.27
C ASP A 312 -18.50 -37.49 -15.79
N GLY A 313 -19.20 -36.79 -14.89
CA GLY A 313 -20.04 -35.62 -15.21
C GLY A 313 -19.29 -34.28 -15.31
N TRP A 314 -20.00 -33.25 -15.80
CA TRP A 314 -19.55 -31.85 -15.85
C TRP A 314 -19.95 -31.04 -14.62
N LEU A 315 -20.94 -31.51 -13.86
CA LEU A 315 -21.47 -30.78 -12.71
C LEU A 315 -20.42 -30.67 -11.60
N GLN A 316 -19.74 -31.76 -11.23
CA GLN A 316 -18.75 -31.73 -10.16
C GLN A 316 -17.55 -30.83 -10.49
N PRO A 317 -16.92 -30.90 -11.67
CA PRO A 317 -15.90 -29.93 -12.07
C PRO A 317 -16.39 -28.47 -12.07
N ALA A 318 -17.62 -28.23 -12.54
CA ALA A 318 -18.21 -26.90 -12.51
C ALA A 318 -18.44 -26.40 -11.06
N LEU A 319 -18.85 -27.28 -10.15
CA LEU A 319 -18.98 -26.96 -8.72
C LEU A 319 -17.62 -26.68 -8.08
N VAL A 320 -16.56 -27.44 -8.42
CA VAL A 320 -15.19 -27.16 -7.94
C VAL A 320 -14.72 -25.80 -8.45
N LEU A 321 -14.89 -25.50 -9.74
CA LEU A 321 -14.56 -24.19 -10.30
C LEU A 321 -15.35 -23.07 -9.60
N THR A 322 -16.66 -23.26 -9.42
CA THR A 322 -17.53 -22.29 -8.74
C THR A 322 -17.10 -22.06 -7.30
N LEU A 323 -16.72 -23.12 -6.57
CA LEU A 323 -16.22 -23.04 -5.20
C LEU A 323 -14.99 -22.12 -5.13
N PHE A 324 -13.99 -22.32 -5.99
CA PHE A 324 -12.81 -21.46 -6.02
C PHE A 324 -13.15 -20.01 -6.43
N VAL A 325 -13.94 -19.82 -7.49
CA VAL A 325 -14.30 -18.48 -7.99
C VAL A 325 -15.10 -17.69 -6.96
N VAL A 326 -16.12 -18.30 -6.35
CA VAL A 326 -16.97 -17.66 -5.34
C VAL A 326 -16.15 -17.34 -4.09
N ASN A 327 -15.33 -18.28 -3.62
CA ASN A 327 -14.50 -18.06 -2.43
C ASN A 327 -13.45 -16.97 -2.67
N GLU A 328 -12.87 -16.91 -3.87
CA GLU A 328 -11.96 -15.83 -4.27
C GLU A 328 -12.67 -14.47 -4.33
N LEU A 329 -13.87 -14.42 -4.90
CA LEU A 329 -14.65 -13.19 -4.98
C LEU A 329 -15.05 -12.67 -3.58
N ILE A 330 -15.49 -13.56 -2.69
CA ILE A 330 -15.82 -13.22 -1.30
C ILE A 330 -14.56 -12.78 -0.55
N SER A 331 -13.45 -13.50 -0.71
CA SER A 331 -12.19 -13.14 -0.06
C SER A 331 -11.74 -11.74 -0.47
N ASN A 332 -11.66 -11.47 -1.77
CA ASN A 332 -11.06 -10.24 -2.29
C ASN A 332 -11.97 -9.01 -2.12
N ASN A 333 -13.29 -9.17 -2.14
CA ASN A 333 -14.23 -8.04 -2.03
C ASN A 333 -14.79 -7.82 -0.62
N VAL A 334 -14.75 -8.83 0.26
CA VAL A 334 -15.37 -8.74 1.60
C VAL A 334 -14.35 -8.97 2.69
N ILE A 335 -13.68 -10.14 2.69
CA ILE A 335 -12.80 -10.52 3.81
C ILE A 335 -11.59 -9.61 3.85
N GLU A 336 -10.87 -9.46 2.74
CA GLU A 336 -9.63 -8.68 2.70
C GLU A 336 -9.86 -7.19 3.03
N PRO A 337 -10.85 -6.48 2.44
CA PRO A 337 -11.12 -5.09 2.79
C PRO A 337 -11.57 -4.91 4.25
N TRP A 338 -12.38 -5.84 4.78
CA TRP A 338 -12.81 -5.77 6.18
C TRP A 338 -11.65 -5.96 7.15
N LEU A 339 -10.72 -6.83 6.79
CA LEU A 339 -9.66 -7.30 7.66
C LEU A 339 -8.38 -6.44 7.59
N TYR A 340 -8.14 -5.82 6.43
CA TYR A 340 -7.07 -4.86 6.16
C TYR A 340 -7.54 -3.40 6.14
N GLY A 341 -8.76 -3.11 6.62
CA GLY A 341 -9.48 -1.83 6.53
C GLY A 341 -8.60 -0.57 6.58
N SER A 342 -8.81 0.30 5.58
CA SER A 342 -7.96 1.41 5.12
C SER A 342 -6.53 0.95 4.80
N SER A 343 -6.24 0.89 3.49
CA SER A 343 -4.95 0.59 2.83
C SER A 343 -3.79 0.31 3.78
N THR A 344 -3.09 -0.81 3.59
CA THR A 344 -1.82 -1.20 4.25
C THR A 344 -0.71 -0.13 4.21
N GLY A 345 -1.00 1.06 3.69
CA GLY A 345 -0.12 2.19 3.53
C GLY A 345 0.91 1.91 2.46
N ILE A 346 0.63 0.96 1.54
CA ILE A 346 1.53 0.55 0.46
C ILE A 346 0.78 0.67 -0.85
N SER A 347 1.33 1.49 -1.75
CA SER A 347 0.78 1.71 -3.09
C SER A 347 0.69 0.39 -3.87
N THR A 348 -0.36 0.19 -4.67
CA THR A 348 -0.49 -0.96 -5.57
C THR A 348 0.73 -1.11 -6.50
N ILE A 349 1.26 0.03 -6.99
CA ILE A 349 2.48 0.07 -7.81
C ILE A 349 3.68 -0.38 -6.98
N GLY A 350 3.77 0.07 -5.73
CA GLY A 350 4.80 -0.35 -4.77
C GLY A 350 4.79 -1.86 -4.55
N ILE A 351 3.62 -2.48 -4.37
CA ILE A 351 3.48 -3.94 -4.20
C ILE A 351 3.99 -4.67 -5.44
N LEU A 352 3.59 -4.25 -6.64
CA LEU A 352 3.98 -4.90 -7.90
C LEU A 352 5.49 -4.75 -8.17
N ALA A 353 6.03 -3.55 -7.99
CA ALA A 353 7.46 -3.28 -8.12
C ALA A 353 8.28 -4.11 -7.13
N SER A 354 7.84 -4.17 -5.87
CA SER A 354 8.46 -4.99 -4.85
C SER A 354 8.38 -6.48 -5.17
N ALA A 355 7.24 -6.99 -5.64
CA ALA A 355 7.10 -8.38 -6.02
C ALA A 355 8.12 -8.76 -7.10
N VAL A 356 8.29 -7.93 -8.14
CA VAL A 356 9.29 -8.13 -9.19
C VAL A 356 10.71 -8.06 -8.63
N PHE A 357 11.01 -7.02 -7.83
CA PHE A 357 12.33 -6.79 -7.25
C PHE A 357 12.77 -7.95 -6.35
N TRP A 358 11.93 -8.36 -5.39
CA TRP A 358 12.26 -9.44 -4.46
C TRP A 358 12.32 -10.80 -5.16
N THR A 359 11.48 -11.04 -6.16
CA THR A 359 11.56 -12.26 -6.99
C THR A 359 12.88 -12.31 -7.76
N TRP A 360 13.36 -11.19 -8.27
CA TRP A 360 14.65 -11.14 -8.96
C TRP A 360 15.83 -11.43 -8.03
N ILE A 361 15.79 -10.97 -6.77
CA ILE A 361 16.89 -11.20 -5.81
C ILE A 361 16.88 -12.64 -5.25
N TRP A 362 15.72 -13.11 -4.75
CA TRP A 362 15.62 -14.36 -3.98
C TRP A 362 14.70 -15.41 -4.60
N GLY A 363 14.23 -15.21 -5.84
CA GLY A 363 13.37 -16.17 -6.54
C GLY A 363 11.97 -16.29 -5.91
N PRO A 364 11.36 -17.50 -5.95
CA PRO A 364 10.01 -17.71 -5.40
C PRO A 364 9.88 -17.37 -3.91
N LEU A 365 10.94 -17.61 -3.13
CA LEU A 365 10.96 -17.26 -1.71
C LEU A 365 10.98 -15.75 -1.49
N GLY A 366 11.63 -15.00 -2.39
CA GLY A 366 11.56 -13.53 -2.41
C GLY A 366 10.15 -13.01 -2.68
N LEU A 367 9.42 -13.64 -3.62
CA LEU A 367 8.02 -13.27 -3.91
C LEU A 367 7.11 -13.43 -2.69
N VAL A 368 7.24 -14.55 -1.97
CA VAL A 368 6.46 -14.81 -0.73
C VAL A 368 6.78 -13.76 0.35
N MET A 369 8.04 -13.36 0.46
CA MET A 369 8.48 -12.37 1.44
C MET A 369 8.35 -10.91 0.96
N ALA A 370 7.93 -10.67 -0.28
CA ALA A 370 7.96 -9.36 -0.90
C ALA A 370 7.14 -8.33 -0.11
N THR A 371 5.89 -8.66 0.20
CA THR A 371 5.00 -7.77 0.96
C THR A 371 5.54 -7.45 2.36
N PRO A 372 5.86 -8.41 3.24
CA PRO A 372 6.33 -8.09 4.60
C PRO A 372 7.69 -7.36 4.62
N LEU A 373 8.60 -7.67 3.70
CA LEU A 373 9.87 -6.93 3.59
C LEU A 373 9.64 -5.48 3.11
N THR A 374 8.71 -5.29 2.18
CA THR A 374 8.34 -3.96 1.68
C THR A 374 7.70 -3.12 2.78
N VAL A 375 6.78 -3.69 3.58
CA VAL A 375 6.23 -3.02 4.76
C VAL A 375 7.34 -2.56 5.70
N CYS A 376 8.29 -3.45 6.01
CA CYS A 376 9.42 -3.12 6.88
C CYS A 376 10.24 -1.96 6.30
N LEU A 377 10.52 -1.99 5.00
CA LEU A 377 11.29 -0.97 4.30
C LEU A 377 10.58 0.40 4.29
N THR A 378 9.27 0.42 4.02
CA THR A 378 8.43 1.62 4.05
C THR A 378 8.42 2.25 5.44
N VAL A 379 8.23 1.44 6.49
CA VAL A 379 8.21 1.94 7.88
C VAL A 379 9.57 2.50 8.27
N VAL A 380 10.67 1.83 7.93
CA VAL A 380 12.02 2.37 8.18
C VAL A 380 12.21 3.70 7.43
N GLY A 381 11.73 3.82 6.20
CA GLY A 381 11.76 5.06 5.42
C GLY A 381 11.03 6.23 6.09
N ARG A 382 9.95 5.97 6.83
CA ARG A 382 9.19 7.00 7.55
C ARG A 382 10.00 7.70 8.65
N TYR A 383 10.92 6.98 9.28
CA TYR A 383 11.69 7.50 10.42
C TYR A 383 13.15 7.82 10.09
N VAL A 384 13.70 7.30 9.00
CA VAL A 384 15.08 7.53 8.57
C VAL A 384 15.09 8.51 7.40
N PRO A 385 15.53 9.78 7.58
CA PRO A 385 15.44 10.81 6.54
C PRO A 385 16.15 10.44 5.22
N GLN A 386 17.25 9.67 5.30
CA GLN A 386 18.01 9.20 4.13
C GLN A 386 17.24 8.16 3.30
N LEU A 387 16.27 7.48 3.91
CA LEU A 387 15.43 6.45 3.32
C LEU A 387 13.98 6.92 3.10
N ALA A 388 13.70 8.21 3.33
CA ALA A 388 12.37 8.80 3.15
C ALA A 388 11.80 8.57 1.74
N PHE A 389 12.68 8.50 0.72
CA PHE A 389 12.29 8.18 -0.65
C PHE A 389 11.60 6.81 -0.77
N LEU A 390 11.95 5.82 0.07
CA LEU A 390 11.31 4.51 0.08
C LEU A 390 9.89 4.60 0.62
N ASN A 391 9.66 5.41 1.66
CA ASN A 391 8.30 5.68 2.12
C ASN A 391 7.50 6.41 1.04
N THR A 392 8.05 7.44 0.39
CA THR A 392 7.34 8.17 -0.66
C THR A 392 7.04 7.31 -1.89
N MET A 393 7.95 6.41 -2.32
CA MET A 393 7.73 5.56 -3.50
C MET A 393 6.83 4.35 -3.22
N LEU A 394 6.89 3.80 -2.00
CA LEU A 394 6.21 2.55 -1.66
C LEU A 394 4.92 2.79 -0.90
N SER A 395 4.72 3.96 -0.28
CA SER A 395 3.54 4.26 0.53
C SER A 395 2.36 4.78 -0.27
N ASP A 396 1.16 4.56 0.27
CA ASP A 396 -0.13 5.04 -0.25
C ASP A 396 -0.72 6.19 0.59
N GLU A 397 0.00 6.64 1.63
CA GLU A 397 -0.36 7.88 2.34
C GLU A 397 -0.13 9.05 1.38
N ASP A 398 -1.12 9.97 1.27
CA ASP A 398 -1.08 11.14 0.40
C ASP A 398 0.32 11.74 0.39
N ALA A 399 1.00 11.70 -0.76
CA ALA A 399 2.42 12.03 -0.88
C ALA A 399 2.75 13.47 -0.43
N LEU A 400 1.73 14.31 -0.24
CA LEU A 400 1.79 15.68 0.22
C LEU A 400 0.74 15.93 1.30
N PRO A 401 1.08 16.64 2.40
CA PRO A 401 0.10 17.06 3.39
C PRO A 401 -0.95 18.01 2.76
N PRO A 402 -2.18 18.11 3.33
CA PRO A 402 -3.29 18.83 2.71
C PRO A 402 -2.97 20.26 2.24
N GLN A 403 -2.26 21.04 3.06
CA GLN A 403 -1.81 22.39 2.72
C GLN A 403 -0.85 22.42 1.51
N ALA A 404 0.01 21.41 1.37
CA ALA A 404 0.95 21.32 0.25
C ALA A 404 0.24 20.85 -1.01
N ARG A 405 -0.75 19.95 -0.89
CA ARG A 405 -1.61 19.55 -2.02
C ARG A 405 -2.43 20.74 -2.52
N PHE A 406 -3.10 21.45 -1.64
CA PHE A 406 -3.84 22.68 -1.97
C PHE A 406 -2.94 23.70 -2.69
N TYR A 407 -1.78 24.02 -2.12
CA TYR A 407 -0.83 24.94 -2.73
C TYR A 407 -0.28 24.43 -4.08
N GLN A 408 0.02 23.13 -4.20
CA GLN A 408 0.49 22.55 -5.46
C GLN A 408 -0.55 22.68 -6.58
N ARG A 409 -1.85 22.48 -6.28
CA ARG A 409 -2.92 22.66 -7.27
C ARG A 409 -3.05 24.10 -7.73
N LEU A 410 -2.91 25.05 -6.81
CA LEU A 410 -2.81 26.48 -7.18
C LEU A 410 -1.59 26.78 -8.05
N LEU A 411 -0.43 26.18 -7.77
CA LEU A 411 0.77 26.31 -8.62
C LEU A 411 0.61 25.64 -10.00
N ALA A 412 -0.23 24.62 -10.09
CA ALA A 412 -0.59 23.95 -11.33
C ALA A 412 -1.66 24.72 -12.13
N MET A 413 -2.13 25.87 -11.62
CA MET A 413 -3.20 26.68 -12.22
C MET A 413 -4.52 25.92 -12.34
N ASP A 414 -4.81 25.05 -11.37
CA ASP A 414 -6.02 24.22 -11.33
C ASP A 414 -6.90 24.64 -10.13
N PRO A 415 -7.84 25.58 -10.33
CA PRO A 415 -8.67 26.11 -9.25
C PRO A 415 -9.76 25.10 -8.83
N GLU A 416 -10.22 24.26 -9.75
CA GLU A 416 -11.25 23.25 -9.50
C GLU A 416 -10.71 22.21 -8.51
N GLU A 417 -9.52 21.67 -8.78
CA GLU A 417 -8.91 20.68 -7.89
C GLU A 417 -8.42 21.28 -6.56
N ALA A 418 -8.01 22.56 -6.55
CA ALA A 418 -7.72 23.25 -5.30
C ALA A 418 -8.98 23.40 -4.43
N THR A 419 -10.12 23.69 -5.05
CA THR A 419 -11.42 23.77 -4.35
C THR A 419 -11.86 22.41 -3.82
N GLU A 420 -11.71 21.35 -4.62
CA GLU A 420 -12.01 19.97 -4.20
C GLU A 420 -11.22 19.57 -2.95
N VAL A 421 -9.92 19.92 -2.88
CA VAL A 421 -9.10 19.67 -1.68
C VAL A 421 -9.66 20.37 -0.43
N ALA A 422 -10.18 21.58 -0.57
CA ALA A 422 -10.79 22.30 0.55
C ALA A 422 -12.14 21.68 0.95
N GLU A 423 -12.97 21.27 -0.02
CA GLU A 423 -14.27 20.63 0.22
C GLU A 423 -14.13 19.24 0.83
N ASP A 424 -13.21 18.41 0.36
CA ASP A 424 -12.88 17.10 0.92
C ASP A 424 -12.46 17.20 2.38
N PHE A 425 -11.65 18.21 2.72
CA PHE A 425 -11.24 18.44 4.10
C PHE A 425 -12.43 18.88 4.98
N LEU A 426 -13.28 19.77 4.49
CA LEU A 426 -14.50 20.20 5.19
C LEU A 426 -15.52 19.08 5.40
N ALA A 427 -15.50 18.01 4.60
CA ALA A 427 -16.39 16.87 4.78
C ALA A 427 -16.16 16.15 6.12
N THR A 428 -14.97 16.28 6.72
CA THR A 428 -14.60 15.59 7.97
C THR A 428 -14.19 16.53 9.11
N SER A 429 -13.97 17.81 8.82
CA SER A 429 -13.40 18.80 9.74
C SER A 429 -14.17 20.12 9.75
N SER A 430 -13.96 20.93 10.79
CA SER A 430 -14.62 22.24 10.90
C SER A 430 -14.00 23.31 9.98
N LEU A 431 -14.74 24.39 9.70
CA LEU A 431 -14.24 25.52 8.91
C LEU A 431 -12.99 26.17 9.54
N ALA A 432 -12.96 26.29 10.87
CA ALA A 432 -11.80 26.79 11.59
C ALA A 432 -10.57 25.87 11.43
N GLU A 433 -10.78 24.55 11.45
CA GLU A 433 -9.72 23.57 11.19
C GLU A 433 -9.22 23.66 9.74
N LEU A 434 -10.09 23.82 8.74
CA LEU A 434 -9.68 24.03 7.35
C LEU A 434 -8.74 25.25 7.24
N TYR A 435 -9.10 26.37 7.84
CA TYR A 435 -8.28 27.59 7.76
C TYR A 435 -6.93 27.43 8.45
N ASP A 436 -6.91 26.91 9.68
CA ASP A 436 -5.67 26.80 10.46
C ASP A 436 -4.73 25.69 9.94
N THR A 437 -5.26 24.63 9.32
CA THR A 437 -4.45 23.48 8.90
C THR A 437 -4.13 23.43 7.40
N VAL A 438 -4.99 24.00 6.55
CA VAL A 438 -4.83 23.95 5.08
C VAL A 438 -4.52 25.32 4.49
N LEU A 439 -5.46 26.26 4.58
CA LEU A 439 -5.39 27.52 3.82
C LEU A 439 -4.30 28.47 4.35
N LEU A 440 -4.21 28.72 5.66
CA LEU A 440 -3.15 29.57 6.21
C LEU A 440 -1.75 29.00 5.98
N PRO A 441 -1.47 27.71 6.24
CA PRO A 441 -0.18 27.14 5.92
C PRO A 441 0.14 27.18 4.43
N ALA A 442 -0.85 26.97 3.54
CA ALA A 442 -0.65 27.09 2.09
C ALA A 442 -0.29 28.52 1.66
N LEU A 443 -0.99 29.53 2.20
CA LEU A 443 -0.63 30.94 1.98
C LEU A 443 0.78 31.26 2.51
N SER A 444 1.18 30.68 3.65
CA SER A 444 2.53 30.87 4.19
C SER A 444 3.61 30.23 3.30
N LEU A 445 3.32 29.09 2.67
CA LEU A 445 4.19 28.50 1.64
C LEU A 445 4.34 29.43 0.42
N ALA A 446 3.22 29.96 -0.08
CA ALA A 446 3.21 30.91 -1.19
C ALA A 446 4.03 32.17 -0.89
N GLU A 447 3.87 32.72 0.31
CA GLU A 447 4.64 33.87 0.80
C GLU A 447 6.14 33.60 0.87
N LEU A 448 6.51 32.39 1.28
CA LEU A 448 7.90 31.97 1.41
C LEU A 448 8.56 31.81 0.02
N ASP A 449 7.86 31.23 -0.94
CA ASP A 449 8.34 31.07 -2.32
C ASP A 449 8.43 32.41 -3.07
N ARG A 450 7.42 33.28 -2.89
CA ARG A 450 7.45 34.66 -3.40
C ARG A 450 8.71 35.39 -2.94
N HIS A 451 9.03 35.29 -1.66
CA HIS A 451 10.19 35.97 -1.08
C HIS A 451 11.53 35.38 -1.51
N ARG A 452 11.58 34.10 -1.89
CA ARG A 452 12.76 33.48 -2.49
C ARG A 452 12.95 33.83 -3.97
N GLY A 453 11.91 34.39 -4.60
CA GLY A 453 11.88 34.62 -6.05
C GLY A 453 11.62 33.34 -6.83
N ASP A 454 11.09 32.30 -6.18
CA ASP A 454 10.76 31.00 -6.79
C ASP A 454 9.34 31.02 -7.40
N LEU A 455 8.52 32.00 -7.03
CA LEU A 455 7.16 32.22 -7.54
C LEU A 455 7.12 33.41 -8.50
N ASP A 456 6.62 33.21 -9.71
CA ASP A 456 6.43 34.27 -10.70
C ASP A 456 5.22 35.16 -10.37
N ASP A 457 5.20 36.40 -10.90
CA ASP A 457 4.15 37.40 -10.61
C ASP A 457 2.76 36.99 -11.11
N GLU A 458 2.68 36.06 -12.08
CA GLU A 458 1.43 35.56 -12.63
C GLU A 458 0.81 34.53 -11.67
N LYS A 459 1.57 33.51 -11.29
CA LYS A 459 1.18 32.51 -10.31
C LYS A 459 0.92 33.12 -8.95
N GLN A 460 1.71 34.12 -8.54
CA GLN A 460 1.44 34.82 -7.28
C GLN A 460 0.05 35.45 -7.29
N ARG A 461 -0.31 36.18 -8.35
CA ARG A 461 -1.65 36.78 -8.48
C ARG A 461 -2.73 35.71 -8.52
N PHE A 462 -2.50 34.63 -9.26
CA PHE A 462 -3.44 33.52 -9.35
C PHE A 462 -3.68 32.85 -7.99
N VAL A 463 -2.63 32.48 -7.27
CA VAL A 463 -2.71 31.85 -5.93
C VAL A 463 -3.52 32.72 -4.98
N LEU A 464 -3.23 34.03 -4.91
CA LEU A 464 -3.94 34.95 -4.02
C LEU A 464 -5.40 35.16 -4.44
N GLN A 465 -5.67 35.32 -5.74
CA GLN A 465 -7.01 35.50 -6.26
C GLN A 465 -7.89 34.27 -6.00
N ILE A 466 -7.44 33.08 -6.37
CA ILE A 466 -8.23 31.85 -6.17
C ILE A 466 -8.42 31.56 -4.68
N THR A 467 -7.39 31.76 -3.85
CA THR A 467 -7.56 31.57 -2.39
C THR A 467 -8.58 32.55 -1.82
N ARG A 468 -8.61 33.80 -2.30
CA ARG A 468 -9.63 34.79 -1.92
C ARG A 468 -11.02 34.36 -2.35
N GLU A 469 -11.20 33.97 -3.61
CA GLU A 469 -12.48 33.49 -4.17
C GLU A 469 -13.01 32.30 -3.35
N ILE A 470 -12.16 31.31 -3.04
CA ILE A 470 -12.53 30.17 -2.20
C ILE A 470 -12.99 30.62 -0.80
N VAL A 471 -12.30 31.57 -0.17
CA VAL A 471 -12.70 32.10 1.15
C VAL A 471 -14.04 32.83 1.07
N GLU A 472 -14.26 33.64 0.03
CA GLU A 472 -15.52 34.36 -0.21
C GLU A 472 -16.70 33.39 -0.43
N ASP A 473 -16.52 32.37 -1.28
CA ASP A 473 -17.52 31.33 -1.56
C ASP A 473 -17.89 30.54 -0.30
N LEU A 474 -16.89 30.19 0.52
CA LEU A 474 -17.13 29.55 1.81
C LEU A 474 -17.91 30.46 2.77
N GLY A 475 -17.73 31.78 2.67
CA GLY A 475 -18.43 32.80 3.46
C GLY A 475 -19.90 32.91 3.12
N GLU A 476 -20.23 32.93 1.82
CA GLU A 476 -21.61 32.99 1.35
C GLU A 476 -22.43 31.79 1.82
N ARG A 477 -21.87 30.57 1.76
CA ARG A 477 -22.51 29.34 2.26
C ARG A 477 -22.91 29.45 3.74
N VAL A 478 -22.11 30.11 4.57
CA VAL A 478 -22.41 30.32 6.00
C VAL A 478 -23.54 31.34 6.19
N SER A 479 -23.59 32.40 5.37
CA SER A 479 -24.60 33.45 5.49
C SER A 479 -26.02 32.96 5.13
N VAL A 480 -26.16 32.06 4.15
CA VAL A 480 -27.45 31.50 3.72
C VAL A 480 -28.05 30.56 4.77
N VAL A 481 -27.21 29.75 5.43
CA VAL A 481 -27.65 28.84 6.50
C VAL A 481 -28.11 29.59 7.75
N ALA A 482 -27.54 30.77 8.02
CA ALA A 482 -27.97 31.62 9.12
C ALA A 482 -29.36 32.24 8.87
N SER A 483 -29.66 32.66 7.63
CA SER A 483 -30.98 33.21 7.28
C SER A 483 -32.10 32.18 7.28
N ASP A 484 -31.82 30.92 6.90
CA ASP A 484 -32.84 29.85 6.89
C ASP A 484 -33.23 29.39 8.30
N ASN A 485 -32.34 29.49 9.29
CA ASN A 485 -32.63 29.12 10.67
C ASN A 485 -33.47 30.17 11.42
N ASP A 486 -33.42 31.43 11.00
CA ASP A 486 -34.24 32.52 11.59
C ASP A 486 -35.70 32.50 11.10
N GLU A 487 -36.01 31.82 9.99
CA GLU A 487 -37.41 31.67 9.52
C GLU A 487 -38.20 30.56 10.26
N ALA A 488 -37.52 29.71 11.06
CA ALA A 488 -38.15 28.55 11.70
C ALA A 488 -38.47 28.71 13.21
N LEU A 489 -38.06 29.81 13.86
CA LEU A 489 -38.30 30.02 15.30
C LEU A 489 -38.81 31.45 15.60
N ASP A 490 -40.02 31.50 16.16
CA ASP A 490 -40.68 32.59 16.89
C ASP A 490 -41.42 33.73 16.14
N ALA A 491 -42.69 33.44 15.82
CA ALA A 491 -43.78 34.41 15.85
C ALA A 491 -44.14 34.79 17.29
N GLN A 492 -43.32 35.61 17.97
CA GLN A 492 -43.70 36.52 19.08
C GLN A 492 -42.47 37.22 19.70
N SER A 493 -41.99 38.30 19.06
CA SER A 493 -41.51 39.56 19.69
C SER A 493 -40.71 40.37 18.65
N PRO A 494 -41.14 41.59 18.28
CA PRO A 494 -40.39 42.43 17.36
C PRO A 494 -39.28 43.16 18.10
N GLN A 495 -38.11 42.53 18.22
CA GLN A 495 -36.85 43.26 18.31
C GLN A 495 -35.98 42.84 17.15
N ALA A 496 -36.18 43.54 16.03
CA ALA A 496 -35.24 43.56 14.94
C ALA A 496 -33.85 43.82 15.53
N VAL A 497 -32.92 42.87 15.31
CA VAL A 497 -31.49 43.15 15.43
C VAL A 497 -31.20 44.18 14.35
N SER A 498 -31.30 45.45 14.74
CA SER A 498 -30.80 46.55 13.94
C SER A 498 -29.33 46.25 13.67
N THR A 499 -28.98 46.05 12.40
CA THR A 499 -27.62 46.16 11.90
C THR A 499 -27.10 47.54 12.28
N SER A 500 -26.50 47.65 13.47
CA SER A 500 -25.72 48.82 13.85
C SER A 500 -24.60 48.92 12.82
N GLU A 501 -24.62 49.96 11.98
CA GLU A 501 -23.67 50.24 10.89
C GLU A 501 -22.18 50.33 11.33
N LYS A 502 -21.87 50.14 12.60
CA LYS A 502 -20.51 50.16 13.15
C LYS A 502 -20.09 48.76 13.59
N ALA A 503 -19.10 48.20 12.90
CA ALA A 503 -18.48 46.94 13.30
C ALA A 503 -17.68 47.12 14.61
N PRO A 504 -17.96 46.36 15.68
CA PRO A 504 -17.20 46.47 16.93
C PRO A 504 -15.73 46.06 16.78
N ILE A 505 -15.40 45.25 15.78
CA ILE A 505 -14.06 44.71 15.55
C ILE A 505 -13.56 45.05 14.14
N LEU A 506 -12.35 45.61 14.07
CA LEU A 506 -11.69 45.91 12.81
C LEU A 506 -10.40 45.09 12.65
N CYS A 507 -10.32 44.31 11.57
CA CYS A 507 -9.16 43.51 11.20
C CYS A 507 -8.27 44.30 10.22
N LEU A 508 -7.03 44.59 10.62
CA LEU A 508 -6.06 45.33 9.81
C LEU A 508 -5.00 44.37 9.26
N PRO A 509 -4.80 44.30 7.93
CA PRO A 509 -3.69 43.54 7.36
C PRO A 509 -2.36 44.21 7.73
N ALA A 510 -1.38 43.41 8.15
CA ALA A 510 -0.09 43.94 8.57
C ALA A 510 0.71 44.55 7.41
N ARG A 511 0.66 43.93 6.23
CA ARG A 511 1.52 44.30 5.10
C ARG A 511 0.87 44.11 3.74
N ASP A 512 0.36 42.92 3.43
CA ASP A 512 0.01 42.54 2.05
C ASP A 512 -1.28 41.73 1.94
N GLU A 513 -1.63 41.36 0.72
CA GLU A 513 -2.89 40.68 0.40
C GLU A 513 -3.04 39.33 1.11
N ALA A 514 -1.95 38.61 1.41
CA ALA A 514 -2.05 37.37 2.18
C ALA A 514 -2.48 37.65 3.63
N ASP A 515 -2.02 38.76 4.23
CA ASP A 515 -2.50 39.22 5.55
C ASP A 515 -3.98 39.61 5.52
N GLU A 516 -4.44 40.17 4.40
CA GLU A 516 -5.85 40.54 4.18
C GLU A 516 -6.74 39.31 4.08
N ILE A 517 -6.36 38.32 3.26
CA ILE A 517 -7.11 37.07 3.10
C ILE A 517 -7.16 36.32 4.44
N ALA A 518 -6.06 36.27 5.20
CA ALA A 518 -6.07 35.72 6.56
C ALA A 518 -7.02 36.50 7.50
N GLY A 519 -7.12 37.82 7.35
CA GLY A 519 -8.08 38.65 8.06
C GLY A 519 -9.53 38.37 7.65
N MET A 520 -9.80 38.08 6.37
CA MET A 520 -11.12 37.68 5.88
C MET A 520 -11.57 36.37 6.53
N MET A 521 -10.69 35.37 6.60
CA MET A 521 -10.99 34.12 7.30
C MET A 521 -11.39 34.36 8.77
N LEU A 522 -10.68 35.25 9.48
CA LEU A 522 -11.03 35.61 10.86
C LEU A 522 -12.41 36.29 10.94
N VAL A 523 -12.68 37.26 10.07
CA VAL A 523 -13.96 37.98 10.02
C VAL A 523 -15.11 37.01 9.75
N GLN A 524 -14.91 36.02 8.87
CA GLN A 524 -15.91 35.00 8.59
C GLN A 524 -16.20 34.11 9.81
N LEU A 525 -15.15 33.66 10.53
CA LEU A 525 -15.33 32.90 11.78
C LEU A 525 -16.04 33.71 12.87
N LEU A 526 -15.78 35.02 12.95
CA LEU A 526 -16.46 35.93 13.87
C LEU A 526 -17.93 36.14 13.49
N THR A 527 -18.20 36.28 12.20
CA THR A 527 -19.56 36.43 11.67
C THR A 527 -20.39 35.19 11.95
N GLN A 528 -19.81 33.99 11.81
CA GLN A 528 -20.45 32.72 12.19
C GLN A 528 -20.81 32.66 13.70
N ARG A 529 -20.08 33.41 14.54
CA ARG A 529 -20.33 33.54 15.98
C ARG A 529 -21.23 34.73 16.34
N GLY A 530 -21.81 35.41 15.36
CA GLY A 530 -22.69 36.57 15.55
C GLY A 530 -21.96 37.86 15.94
N VAL A 531 -20.64 37.95 15.71
CA VAL A 531 -19.83 39.12 16.04
C VAL A 531 -19.59 39.94 14.79
N GLY A 532 -20.04 41.20 14.79
CA GLY A 532 -19.78 42.13 13.69
C GLY A 532 -18.29 42.45 13.57
N ALA A 533 -17.68 42.05 12.46
CA ALA A 533 -16.28 42.34 12.17
C ALA A 533 -16.10 42.74 10.71
N ARG A 534 -15.05 43.51 10.43
CA ARG A 534 -14.72 43.92 9.06
C ARG A 534 -13.21 43.91 8.84
N VAL A 535 -12.79 43.56 7.63
CA VAL A 535 -11.38 43.65 7.23
C VAL A 535 -11.14 44.95 6.45
N VAL A 536 -9.99 45.59 6.69
CA VAL A 536 -9.55 46.75 5.90
C VAL A 536 -8.74 46.28 4.71
N SER A 537 -8.95 46.89 3.55
CA SER A 537 -8.22 46.53 2.33
C SER A 537 -6.78 47.04 2.37
N THR A 538 -5.86 46.21 1.90
CA THR A 538 -4.44 46.54 1.66
C THR A 538 -4.23 47.61 0.58
N LYS A 539 -5.26 47.91 -0.22
CA LYS A 539 -5.26 49.05 -1.16
C LYS A 539 -5.18 50.40 -0.43
N SER A 540 -5.57 50.45 0.84
CA SER A 540 -5.48 51.65 1.67
C SER A 540 -4.07 51.84 2.24
N LEU A 541 -3.56 53.06 2.16
CA LEU A 541 -2.25 53.37 2.76
C LEU A 541 -2.30 53.23 4.29
N SER A 542 -1.17 52.94 4.93
CA SER A 542 -1.10 52.81 6.40
C SER A 542 -1.61 54.02 7.18
N GLY A 543 -1.61 55.22 6.60
CA GLY A 543 -2.25 56.41 7.19
C GLY A 543 -3.78 56.34 7.12
N GLU A 544 -4.32 55.98 5.96
CA GLU A 544 -5.77 55.82 5.72
C GLU A 544 -6.36 54.72 6.59
N MET A 545 -5.65 53.59 6.75
CA MET A 545 -6.06 52.51 7.65
C MET A 545 -6.24 53.00 9.11
N ILE A 546 -5.37 53.89 9.58
CA ILE A 546 -5.44 54.48 10.93
C ILE A 546 -6.59 55.49 11.03
N GLU A 547 -6.88 56.23 9.96
CA GLU A 547 -8.03 57.13 9.92
C GLU A 547 -9.35 56.36 9.90
N GLN A 548 -9.38 55.21 9.23
CA GLN A 548 -10.54 54.32 9.19
C GLN A 548 -10.88 53.73 10.58
N VAL A 549 -9.85 53.39 11.38
CA VAL A 549 -10.04 53.02 12.80
C VAL A 549 -10.77 54.12 13.57
N ALA A 550 -10.41 55.40 13.34
CA ALA A 550 -11.09 56.53 13.98
C ALA A 550 -12.53 56.71 13.47
N ALA A 551 -12.74 56.60 12.16
CA ALA A 551 -14.04 56.79 11.52
C ALA A 551 -15.07 55.75 12.00
N GLU A 552 -14.67 54.49 12.12
CA GLU A 552 -15.55 53.39 12.49
C GLU A 552 -15.77 53.26 14.01
N SER A 553 -15.05 54.04 14.82
CA SER A 553 -15.15 53.99 16.29
C SER A 553 -14.94 52.56 16.83
N ALA A 554 -14.03 51.79 16.23
CA ALA A 554 -13.80 50.39 16.58
C ALA A 554 -13.37 50.25 18.04
N ALA A 555 -13.98 49.31 18.77
CA ALA A 555 -13.62 49.04 20.16
C ALA A 555 -12.43 48.08 20.28
N VAL A 556 -12.29 47.17 19.30
CA VAL A 556 -11.20 46.20 19.22
C VAL A 556 -10.58 46.25 17.84
N VAL A 557 -9.24 46.27 17.79
CA VAL A 557 -8.49 46.13 16.53
C VAL A 557 -7.64 44.86 16.59
N CYS A 558 -7.81 44.02 15.57
CA CYS A 558 -6.97 42.84 15.37
C CYS A 558 -6.02 43.10 14.19
N VAL A 559 -4.70 43.08 14.44
CA VAL A 559 -3.71 43.13 13.38
C VAL A 559 -3.43 41.72 12.88
N SER A 560 -3.85 41.41 11.66
CA SER A 560 -3.65 40.14 10.97
C SER A 560 -2.26 40.10 10.34
N ALA A 561 -1.45 39.10 10.69
CA ALA A 561 -0.08 38.98 10.22
C ALA A 561 0.29 37.52 9.91
N LEU A 562 0.59 37.24 8.65
CA LEU A 562 1.05 35.95 8.17
C LEU A 562 2.60 35.87 8.15
N PRO A 563 3.22 34.99 8.94
CA PRO A 563 4.67 34.78 8.94
C PRO A 563 5.20 34.21 7.61
N PRO A 564 6.51 34.39 7.31
CA PRO A 564 7.54 34.88 8.23
C PRO A 564 7.81 36.39 8.19
N PHE A 565 7.18 37.15 7.29
CA PHE A 565 7.58 38.55 7.02
C PHE A 565 6.63 39.62 7.56
N ALA A 566 5.39 39.25 7.94
CA ALA A 566 4.41 40.22 8.44
C ALA A 566 4.70 40.72 9.87
N ALA A 567 5.43 39.97 10.70
CA ALA A 567 5.65 40.29 12.12
C ALA A 567 6.30 41.67 12.37
N LEU A 568 7.21 42.10 11.49
CA LEU A 568 7.85 43.42 11.60
C LEU A 568 6.86 44.55 11.31
N HIS A 569 5.99 44.36 10.31
CA HIS A 569 4.99 45.33 9.89
C HIS A 569 3.85 45.43 10.90
N ALA A 570 3.41 44.29 11.45
CA ALA A 570 2.46 44.25 12.56
C ALA A 570 2.97 45.10 13.74
N ARG A 571 4.23 44.94 14.12
CA ARG A 571 4.86 45.74 15.18
C ARG A 571 4.87 47.25 14.85
N TYR A 572 5.15 47.60 13.60
CA TYR A 572 5.15 49.00 13.15
C TYR A 572 3.74 49.61 13.24
N LEU A 573 2.71 48.88 12.82
CA LEU A 573 1.32 49.30 12.89
C LEU A 573 0.87 49.49 14.34
N CYS A 574 1.18 48.53 15.23
CA CYS A 574 0.89 48.64 16.66
C CYS A 574 1.53 49.88 17.30
N LYS A 575 2.80 50.19 16.96
CA LYS A 575 3.49 51.38 17.45
C LYS A 575 2.86 52.69 17.00
N ARG A 576 2.14 52.71 15.87
CA ARG A 576 1.44 53.90 15.37
C ARG A 576 0.04 54.04 15.95
N LEU A 577 -0.65 52.92 16.16
CA LEU A 577 -2.00 52.89 16.73
C LEU A 577 -2.00 53.25 18.21
N ARG A 578 -1.07 52.71 19.01
CA ARG A 578 -1.09 52.86 20.47
C ARG A 578 -1.03 54.31 20.97
N PRO A 579 -0.15 55.19 20.44
CA PRO A 579 -0.13 56.60 20.86
C PRO A 579 -1.40 57.38 20.49
N ARG A 580 -2.08 56.98 19.41
CA ARG A 580 -3.28 57.67 18.90
C ARG A 580 -4.57 57.16 19.55
N PHE A 581 -4.61 55.89 19.96
CA PHE A 581 -5.75 55.27 20.63
C PHE A 581 -5.30 54.51 21.90
N PRO A 582 -5.07 55.20 23.04
CA PRO A 582 -4.56 54.57 24.26
C PRO A 582 -5.54 53.58 24.91
N GLN A 583 -6.84 53.79 24.71
CA GLN A 583 -7.93 52.99 25.28
C GLN A 583 -8.40 51.84 24.37
N LEU A 584 -7.83 51.72 23.16
CA LEU A 584 -8.20 50.68 22.19
C LEU A 584 -7.60 49.33 22.61
N GLU A 585 -8.43 48.28 22.60
CA GLU A 585 -7.97 46.92 22.79
C GLU A 585 -7.29 46.44 21.50
N LEU A 586 -5.99 46.18 21.58
CA LEU A 586 -5.16 45.88 20.42
C LEU A 586 -4.66 44.43 20.49
N ILE A 587 -5.11 43.60 19.57
CA ILE A 587 -4.71 42.20 19.43
C ILE A 587 -3.84 42.04 18.19
N VAL A 588 -2.85 41.15 18.26
CA VAL A 588 -2.06 40.73 17.10
C VAL A 588 -2.31 39.25 16.85
N GLY A 589 -2.82 38.93 15.67
CA GLY A 589 -2.88 37.58 15.14
C GLY A 589 -1.63 37.30 14.32
N LEU A 590 -0.75 36.43 14.83
CA LEU A 590 0.44 35.98 14.12
C LEU A 590 0.24 34.53 13.69
N TRP A 591 -0.35 34.34 12.52
CA TRP A 591 -0.98 33.08 12.09
C TRP A 591 0.07 32.01 11.75
N GLN A 592 0.35 31.09 12.67
CA GLN A 592 1.32 30.02 12.46
C GLN A 592 1.16 28.86 13.45
N THR A 593 1.26 27.64 12.95
CA THR A 593 1.12 26.39 13.71
C THR A 593 2.42 25.94 14.41
N GLY A 594 3.59 26.51 14.05
CA GLY A 594 4.91 26.12 14.58
C GLY A 594 5.40 26.83 15.86
N GLY A 595 4.57 27.68 16.47
CA GLY A 595 4.92 28.45 17.67
C GLY A 595 5.82 29.67 17.40
N VAL A 596 5.56 30.77 18.12
CA VAL A 596 6.27 32.06 17.90
C VAL A 596 7.59 32.04 18.64
N THR A 597 8.68 32.45 17.98
CA THR A 597 9.96 32.61 18.70
C THR A 597 9.79 33.63 19.84
N LYS A 598 10.31 33.29 21.03
CA LYS A 598 10.21 34.14 22.23
C LYS A 598 10.61 35.59 21.97
N LYS A 599 11.66 35.80 21.17
CA LYS A 599 12.15 37.12 20.76
C LYS A 599 11.13 37.92 19.95
N THR A 600 10.38 37.28 19.05
CA THR A 600 9.33 37.94 18.26
C THR A 600 8.13 38.26 19.14
N ALA A 601 7.73 37.35 20.01
CA ALA A 601 6.66 37.57 20.98
C ALA A 601 6.98 38.77 21.89
N ASP A 602 8.14 38.78 22.55
CA ASP A 602 8.57 39.86 23.46
C ASP A 602 8.56 41.24 22.76
N ARG A 603 8.98 41.29 21.49
CA ARG A 603 9.02 42.52 20.69
C ARG A 603 7.64 43.06 20.33
N LEU A 604 6.66 42.18 20.15
CA LEU A 604 5.27 42.57 19.88
C LEU A 604 4.59 42.99 21.18
N THR A 605 4.74 42.22 22.25
CA THR A 605 4.20 42.55 23.58
C THR A 605 4.71 43.90 24.09
N ALA A 606 5.98 44.24 23.83
CA ALA A 606 6.56 45.54 24.17
C ALA A 606 5.91 46.75 23.48
N THR A 607 5.03 46.54 22.49
CA THR A 607 4.27 47.64 21.86
C THR A 607 2.96 47.99 22.58
N GLY A 608 2.65 47.29 23.68
CA GLY A 608 1.45 47.53 24.47
C GLY A 608 0.20 46.86 23.89
N ILE A 609 0.37 45.71 23.21
CA ILE A 609 -0.74 44.86 22.77
C ILE A 609 -1.37 44.15 23.98
N GLY A 610 -2.67 43.90 23.91
CA GLY A 610 -3.40 43.15 24.95
C GLY A 610 -3.06 41.66 24.89
N LYS A 611 -3.10 41.06 23.68
CA LYS A 611 -2.84 39.63 23.48
C LYS A 611 -2.19 39.34 22.12
N LEU A 612 -1.39 38.29 22.08
CA LEU A 612 -0.82 37.69 20.88
C LEU A 612 -1.44 36.30 20.69
N ILE A 613 -1.98 36.03 19.51
CA ILE A 613 -2.69 34.78 19.18
C ILE A 613 -2.10 34.20 17.89
N THR A 614 -2.10 32.87 17.75
CA THR A 614 -1.43 32.18 16.65
C THR A 614 -2.33 31.35 15.75
N SER A 615 -3.56 31.09 16.17
CA SER A 615 -4.59 30.34 15.45
C SER A 615 -5.83 31.22 15.26
N LEU A 616 -6.52 31.05 14.14
CA LEU A 616 -7.77 31.75 13.86
C LEU A 616 -8.90 31.29 14.79
N SER A 617 -8.94 30.00 15.14
CA SER A 617 -9.92 29.46 16.08
C SER A 617 -9.82 30.13 17.46
N ASP A 618 -8.61 30.16 18.05
CA ASP A 618 -8.33 30.86 19.32
C ASP A 618 -8.64 32.36 19.24
N ALA A 619 -8.35 32.98 18.09
CA ALA A 619 -8.59 34.42 17.89
C ALA A 619 -10.08 34.75 17.84
N ALA A 620 -10.87 33.91 17.15
CA ALA A 620 -12.32 34.08 17.07
C ALA A 620 -12.96 33.95 18.47
N GLU A 621 -12.52 32.99 19.29
CA GLU A 621 -13.01 32.82 20.67
C GLU A 621 -12.68 34.00 21.58
N GLU A 622 -11.44 34.49 21.54
CA GLU A 622 -11.03 35.62 22.37
C GLU A 622 -11.78 36.90 21.98
N LEU A 623 -11.89 37.16 20.68
CA LEU A 623 -12.55 38.35 20.15
C LEU A 623 -14.07 38.33 20.42
N GLU A 624 -14.70 37.15 20.36
CA GLU A 624 -16.08 36.98 20.80
C GLU A 624 -16.24 37.36 22.28
N HIS A 625 -15.38 36.84 23.16
CA HIS A 625 -15.43 37.15 24.58
C HIS A 625 -15.20 38.64 24.88
N LEU A 626 -14.29 39.30 24.16
CA LEU A 626 -14.06 40.75 24.28
C LEU A 626 -15.25 41.58 23.77
N SER A 627 -15.88 41.15 22.68
CA SER A 627 -17.07 41.84 22.15
C SER A 627 -18.23 41.84 23.16
N ARG A 628 -18.45 40.72 23.86
CA ARG A 628 -19.47 40.60 24.91
C ARG A 628 -19.18 41.51 26.10
N LYS A 629 -17.91 41.63 26.54
CA LYS A 629 -17.51 42.54 27.63
C LYS A 629 -17.76 44.00 27.31
N THR A 630 -17.44 44.42 26.09
CA THR A 630 -17.61 45.81 25.65
C THR A 630 -19.09 46.19 25.55
N THR A 631 -19.94 45.25 25.13
CA THR A 631 -21.39 45.46 25.01
C THR A 631 -22.07 45.64 26.38
N VAL A 632 -21.63 44.90 27.41
CA VAL A 632 -22.17 45.01 28.79
C VAL A 632 -21.73 46.29 29.50
N GLY A 633 -20.55 46.85 29.17
CA GLY A 633 -20.06 48.10 29.77
C GLY A 633 -20.77 49.37 29.29
N GLN A 634 -21.46 49.34 28.16
CA GLN A 634 -22.18 50.50 27.61
C GLN A 634 -23.59 50.70 28.22
N SER A 635 -24.19 49.70 28.86
CA SER A 635 -25.53 49.82 29.46
C SER A 635 -25.58 50.53 30.83
N ASP A 636 -24.43 50.73 31.50
CA ASP A 636 -24.38 51.29 32.86
C ASP A 636 -24.18 52.83 32.91
N HIS A 637 -24.17 53.50 31.76
CA HIS A 637 -24.04 54.97 31.68
C HIS A 637 -25.23 55.64 30.97
N VAL A 638 -26.43 55.50 31.56
CA VAL A 638 -27.48 56.51 31.40
C VAL A 638 -27.52 57.35 32.69
N PRO A 639 -27.11 58.63 32.67
CA PRO A 639 -27.30 59.49 33.83
C PRO A 639 -28.79 59.85 33.91
N VAL A 640 -29.46 59.31 34.93
CA VAL A 640 -30.73 59.86 35.39
C VAL A 640 -30.43 61.24 35.98
N SER A 641 -30.58 62.29 35.18
CA SER A 641 -30.59 63.69 35.62
C SER A 641 -31.95 64.30 35.31
N ALA A 642 -32.53 64.89 36.35
CA ALA A 642 -33.88 65.39 36.47
C ALA A 642 -34.27 66.54 35.51
N ALA A 643 -35.52 66.50 35.04
CA ALA A 643 -36.55 67.55 35.17
C ALA A 643 -37.89 66.98 34.68
#